data_AF-A0A914X030-F1
#
_entry.id   AF-A0A914X030-F1
#
_cell.length_a   1.000
_cell.length_b   1.000
_cell.length_c   1.000
_cell.angle_alpha   90.00
_cell.angle_beta   90.00
_cell.angle_gamma   90.00
#
_symmetry.space_group_name_H-M   'P 1'
#
loop_
_entity.id
_entity.type
_entity.pdbx_description
1 polymer ?
#
loop_
_entity_poly.entity_id
_entity_poly.type
_entity_poly.pdbx_seq_one_letter_code
_entity_poly.pdbx_strand_id
1 'polypeptide(L)'
;MQHAAFNDQPTIELKRTDWRLVPDVEGGALNPETDEVYCFSDGIGRVSMKAAERIAQKLEVTPVPSCFQVRFKGFKGVLTVDPQMDAEGGAECIEFRESQKKFDDPEDTSQLLEVVKYSMPSPLFLNRPLVMILDQVSRKQGRVTHERVSNGIHALLEMELNAMAEMLCCEEKSAEALFSRLPVRIDFHQLRDNGFLLTKEPFFRSLLLAIHRYNIKQQLNKAKVAIPPNLGRTMYGVMDETGMLQYGQVFIQYSPNVRAASEEVITHLGRTLVTKNPCLVPGDVRIFEAVYHPALAHLRDVIVFPRHGPRPHPDEMAGSDLDGDEYSVLFDPRLMFDRNEDAMHFPKATLRDAHCPPTTADMIAFFLTYMNMDMIGRISNAHLMAADRLGIFHPICEQIARKNAIAVDFPKTGQPAERLERDERTYRAPDFMQKSGVQPAYCSKRLVGQIFRKAKKVEDILDLGQFSVQDDSWDADLYNEAYFAQNESVKIRACAVRDQYNAKLQQLLDEYGVGDEASLVSGHMVSIKNRISEQEKEDFSFYNTDKVVELRYGRIFDSFRKEFFKEFGGEAEFVHVDASGRKSVRVNEALLNKAYAWYMVTYGPHSTGNVARFRSFPWIVWDILLQIKRRNVYGSHRATSGMRTDPLPQELAAAVDAHCVESSALMAEYRAQLMEDPATALVSLRRYCARYRCLDQLLFTVHHWAKTDGLFEQSPFRPEHLAILFLQFGLGLCETDVGNGAPASRSHYLIEQVDEMPDAAATPIDLSLSKGNFLLDFIKYLASQKFFTARCIQLREPNLCNPNSIGMLLNRPHQWRPLAAVAFKTYHHIALTGRFTALHISSAEELPTPIDAIPWDYGETFEPITVELPNAAGAMIDNQLAMGDSEIAEILKAWSKVDQIQMRRMNSSKGEQVFVSAAGKLAARQRLHRILLMDQAQLLEHLRNGNVPIAARDETL
;
A
#
# COMPACT_ATOMS: atom_id res chain seq x y z
N MET A 1 25.52 22.28 -15.59
CA MET A 1 24.72 23.05 -14.60
C MET A 1 23.97 22.17 -13.60
N GLN A 2 23.21 21.15 -14.02
CA GLN A 2 22.50 20.27 -13.06
C GLN A 2 23.43 19.60 -12.05
N HIS A 3 24.66 19.22 -12.43
CA HIS A 3 25.62 18.58 -11.51
C HIS A 3 26.02 19.44 -10.29
N ALA A 4 25.89 20.77 -10.34
CA ALA A 4 26.29 21.67 -9.25
C ALA A 4 25.12 22.12 -8.34
N ALA A 5 23.90 21.61 -8.57
CA ALA A 5 22.67 22.10 -7.91
C ALA A 5 22.03 21.09 -6.94
N PHE A 6 22.72 20.02 -6.57
CA PHE A 6 22.19 18.97 -5.69
C PHE A 6 22.67 19.13 -4.23
N ASN A 7 21.86 18.66 -3.29
CA ASN A 7 22.17 18.61 -1.86
C ASN A 7 23.13 17.46 -1.55
N ASP A 8 24.36 17.55 -2.05
CA ASP A 8 25.37 16.52 -1.88
C ASP A 8 26.14 16.72 -0.56
N GLN A 9 26.52 15.62 0.11
CA GLN A 9 27.33 15.71 1.33
C GLN A 9 28.82 15.70 0.97
N PRO A 10 29.57 16.81 1.19
CA PRO A 10 31.01 16.79 0.99
C PRO A 10 31.67 15.87 2.03
N THR A 11 32.44 14.90 1.56
CA THR A 11 33.04 13.87 2.43
C THR A 11 34.54 14.08 2.59
N ILE A 12 35.34 13.62 1.64
CA ILE A 12 36.80 13.63 1.69
C ILE A 12 37.37 14.49 0.58
N GLU A 13 38.46 15.20 0.87
CA GLU A 13 39.25 15.89 -0.14
C GLU A 13 40.19 14.89 -0.83
N LEU A 14 40.13 14.84 -2.15
CA LEU A 14 40.96 13.99 -2.99
C LEU A 14 42.02 14.82 -3.71
N LYS A 15 43.27 14.36 -3.65
CA LYS A 15 44.40 14.85 -4.44
C LYS A 15 44.54 14.03 -5.71
N ARG A 16 45.32 14.53 -6.67
CA ARG A 16 45.58 13.83 -7.94
C ARG A 16 46.20 12.43 -7.77
N THR A 17 46.91 12.18 -6.68
CA THR A 17 47.50 10.87 -6.33
C THR A 17 46.48 9.87 -5.81
N ASP A 18 45.32 10.34 -5.33
CA ASP A 18 44.36 9.52 -4.61
C ASP A 18 43.37 8.84 -5.57
N TRP A 19 43.37 9.24 -6.85
CA TRP A 19 42.51 8.66 -7.88
C TRP A 19 43.23 8.47 -9.21
N ARG A 20 42.74 7.51 -10.00
CA ARG A 20 43.19 7.24 -11.37
C ARG A 20 42.02 6.97 -12.30
N LEU A 21 42.22 7.25 -13.59
CA LEU A 21 41.30 6.94 -14.66
C LEU A 21 41.73 5.63 -15.33
N VAL A 22 40.81 4.68 -15.46
CA VAL A 22 41.05 3.38 -16.10
C VAL A 22 40.05 3.15 -17.25
N PRO A 23 40.40 2.32 -18.24
CA PRO A 23 39.48 2.01 -19.35
C PRO A 23 38.21 1.29 -18.87
N ASP A 24 37.13 1.47 -19.62
CA ASP A 24 35.91 0.67 -19.44
C ASP A 24 36.12 -0.80 -19.81
N VAL A 25 35.27 -1.65 -19.24
CA VAL A 25 35.18 -3.08 -19.57
C VAL A 25 34.18 -3.23 -20.71
N GLU A 26 34.68 -3.38 -21.92
CA GLU A 26 33.87 -3.51 -23.14
C GLU A 26 33.89 -4.95 -23.70
N GLY A 27 32.84 -5.34 -24.41
CA GLY A 27 32.78 -6.61 -25.12
C GLY A 27 31.38 -7.05 -25.56
N GLY A 28 31.19 -8.36 -25.68
CA GLY A 28 29.91 -8.97 -26.05
C GLY A 28 29.65 -9.02 -27.56
N ALA A 29 28.38 -9.23 -27.92
CA ALA A 29 27.94 -9.16 -29.31
C ALA A 29 27.85 -7.69 -29.76
N LEU A 30 27.98 -7.43 -31.06
CA LEU A 30 27.77 -6.09 -31.59
C LEU A 30 26.29 -5.71 -31.46
N ASN A 31 26.03 -4.47 -31.06
CA ASN A 31 24.68 -3.95 -31.02
C ASN A 31 24.10 -3.96 -32.44
N PRO A 32 22.96 -4.63 -32.71
CA PRO A 32 22.44 -4.76 -34.06
C PRO A 32 21.94 -3.45 -34.69
N GLU A 33 21.72 -2.40 -33.89
CA GLU A 33 21.31 -1.07 -34.38
C GLU A 33 22.50 -0.12 -34.59
N THR A 34 23.57 -0.23 -33.80
CA THR A 34 24.71 0.72 -33.84
C THR A 34 26.03 0.12 -34.31
N ASP A 35 26.15 -1.21 -34.37
CA ASP A 35 27.38 -1.97 -34.65
C ASP A 35 28.53 -1.69 -33.66
N GLU A 36 28.20 -1.15 -32.48
CA GLU A 36 29.14 -0.88 -31.40
C GLU A 36 29.23 -2.04 -30.41
N VAL A 37 30.37 -2.17 -29.74
CA VAL A 37 30.53 -3.07 -28.58
C VAL A 37 29.77 -2.54 -27.36
N TYR A 38 29.36 -3.44 -26.46
CA TYR A 38 28.70 -3.04 -25.22
C TYR A 38 29.72 -2.71 -24.13
N CYS A 39 29.39 -1.71 -23.31
CA CYS A 39 30.13 -1.39 -22.08
C CYS A 39 29.48 -2.10 -20.88
N PHE A 40 30.23 -2.97 -20.20
CA PHE A 40 29.79 -3.69 -19.00
C PHE A 40 30.00 -2.88 -17.72
N SER A 41 30.88 -1.86 -17.77
CA SER A 41 31.23 -1.02 -16.63
C SER A 41 30.65 0.40 -16.71
N ASP A 42 29.59 0.60 -17.51
CA ASP A 42 29.02 1.94 -17.76
C ASP A 42 28.58 2.60 -16.45
N GLY A 43 29.29 3.65 -16.04
CA GLY A 43 28.97 4.43 -14.85
C GLY A 43 29.54 3.91 -13.53
N ILE A 44 30.31 2.82 -13.51
CA ILE A 44 30.86 2.23 -12.27
C ILE A 44 32.39 2.25 -12.21
N GLY A 45 32.92 2.55 -11.02
CA GLY A 45 34.34 2.57 -10.66
C GLY A 45 34.62 1.75 -9.40
N ARG A 46 35.86 1.79 -8.91
CA ARG A 46 36.30 1.04 -7.71
C ARG A 46 36.84 1.98 -6.63
N VAL A 47 36.69 1.58 -5.37
CA VAL A 47 37.27 2.26 -4.22
C VAL A 47 37.91 1.25 -3.29
N SER A 48 39.15 1.52 -2.85
CA SER A 48 39.82 0.71 -1.83
C SER A 48 39.04 0.68 -0.51
N MET A 49 39.18 -0.39 0.27
CA MET A 49 38.50 -0.54 1.55
C MET A 49 38.90 0.58 2.52
N LYS A 50 40.18 0.97 2.56
CA LYS A 50 40.65 2.09 3.40
C LYS A 50 40.00 3.42 3.05
N ALA A 51 39.88 3.73 1.75
CA ALA A 51 39.20 4.95 1.32
C ALA A 51 37.70 4.90 1.65
N ALA A 52 37.06 3.74 1.48
CA ALA A 52 35.66 3.52 1.83
C ALA A 52 35.39 3.68 3.34
N GLU A 53 36.27 3.16 4.20
CA GLU A 53 36.22 3.36 5.65
C GLU A 53 36.30 4.85 6.02
N ARG A 54 37.19 5.60 5.37
CA ARG A 54 37.34 7.05 5.58
C ARG A 54 36.08 7.82 5.16
N ILE A 55 35.46 7.44 4.04
CA ILE A 55 34.17 8.01 3.60
C ILE A 55 33.07 7.68 4.63
N ALA A 56 32.96 6.40 5.04
CA ALA A 56 31.94 5.94 5.98
C ALA A 56 32.07 6.62 7.36
N GLN A 57 33.29 6.79 7.87
CA GLN A 57 33.57 7.54 9.10
C GLN A 57 33.09 9.00 9.01
N LYS A 58 33.29 9.64 7.84
CA LYS A 58 32.83 11.02 7.62
C LYS A 58 31.31 11.14 7.54
N LEU A 59 30.64 10.10 7.04
CA LEU A 59 29.18 10.01 6.97
C LEU A 59 28.54 9.49 8.27
N GLU A 60 29.35 9.09 9.27
CA GLU A 60 28.90 8.45 10.51
C GLU A 60 28.06 7.17 10.27
N VAL A 61 28.39 6.42 9.21
CA VAL A 61 27.67 5.20 8.81
C VAL A 61 28.45 3.96 9.24
N THR A 62 27.76 3.04 9.90
CA THR A 62 28.28 1.72 10.24
C THR A 62 27.22 0.64 9.94
N PRO A 63 27.63 -0.51 9.38
CA PRO A 63 28.97 -0.85 8.91
C PRO A 63 29.30 -0.15 7.56
N VAL A 64 30.53 -0.30 7.05
CA VAL A 64 30.96 0.35 5.78
C VAL A 64 30.08 -0.10 4.61
N PRO A 65 29.47 0.82 3.84
CA PRO A 65 28.69 0.49 2.65
C PRO A 65 29.51 -0.20 1.55
N SER A 66 28.88 -1.07 0.76
CA SER A 66 29.50 -1.80 -0.35
C SER A 66 29.72 -0.92 -1.58
N CYS A 67 28.92 0.13 -1.75
CA CYS A 67 29.12 1.10 -2.82
C CYS A 67 28.63 2.50 -2.44
N PHE A 68 29.16 3.51 -3.13
CA PHE A 68 28.81 4.92 -2.98
C PHE A 68 28.46 5.51 -4.34
N GLN A 69 27.32 6.18 -4.45
CA GLN A 69 27.03 7.03 -5.61
C GLN A 69 27.66 8.39 -5.39
N VAL A 70 28.55 8.80 -6.30
CA VAL A 70 29.43 9.94 -6.09
C VAL A 70 29.43 10.94 -7.24
N ARG A 71 29.89 12.15 -6.91
CA ARG A 71 30.24 13.21 -7.85
C ARG A 71 31.61 13.78 -7.49
N PHE A 72 32.42 14.04 -8.51
CA PHE A 72 33.77 14.59 -8.31
C PHE A 72 34.28 15.27 -9.59
N LYS A 73 34.53 16.58 -9.56
CA LYS A 73 35.05 17.38 -10.71
C LYS A 73 34.16 17.35 -11.96
N GLY A 74 34.24 16.27 -12.73
CA GLY A 74 33.40 15.94 -13.89
C GLY A 74 32.96 14.47 -13.92
N PHE A 75 33.32 13.69 -12.91
CA PHE A 75 32.94 12.29 -12.74
C PHE A 75 31.57 12.18 -12.05
N LYS A 76 30.71 11.33 -12.62
CA LYS A 76 29.44 10.89 -12.04
C LYS A 76 29.35 9.37 -12.16
N GLY A 77 29.02 8.70 -11.06
CA GLY A 77 28.71 7.28 -11.10
C GLY A 77 28.71 6.61 -9.74
N VAL A 78 28.87 5.29 -9.72
CA VAL A 78 29.02 4.48 -8.51
C VAL A 78 30.48 4.08 -8.31
N LEU A 79 30.96 4.08 -7.07
CA LEU A 79 32.21 3.48 -6.65
C LEU A 79 31.92 2.25 -5.79
N THR A 80 32.38 1.08 -6.23
CA THR A 80 32.20 -0.19 -5.50
C THR A 80 33.45 -0.50 -4.68
N VAL A 81 33.26 -0.94 -3.44
CA VAL A 81 34.36 -1.30 -2.55
C VAL A 81 35.05 -2.55 -3.08
N ASP A 82 36.37 -2.47 -3.27
CA ASP A 82 37.20 -3.59 -3.67
C ASP A 82 38.42 -3.73 -2.74
N PRO A 83 38.40 -4.70 -1.80
CA PRO A 83 39.51 -4.95 -0.90
C PRO A 83 40.82 -5.36 -1.58
N GLN A 84 40.80 -5.85 -2.84
CA GLN A 84 42.02 -6.25 -3.55
C GLN A 84 42.89 -5.03 -3.89
N MET A 85 42.30 -3.84 -4.04
CA MET A 85 43.05 -2.61 -4.30
C MET A 85 44.04 -2.28 -3.16
N ASP A 86 43.68 -2.61 -1.91
CA ASP A 86 44.58 -2.39 -0.77
C ASP A 86 45.78 -3.35 -0.78
N ALA A 87 45.60 -4.57 -1.30
CA ALA A 87 46.63 -5.59 -1.36
C ALA A 87 47.72 -5.29 -2.42
N GLU A 88 47.40 -4.50 -3.45
CA GLU A 88 48.28 -4.20 -4.57
C GLU A 88 49.22 -2.98 -4.35
N GLY A 89 49.09 -2.24 -3.24
CA GLY A 89 49.93 -1.04 -3.05
C GLY A 89 49.68 -0.17 -1.82
N GLY A 90 48.82 -0.58 -0.86
CA GLY A 90 48.76 -0.03 0.50
C GLY A 90 48.23 1.39 0.71
N ALA A 91 48.12 2.23 -0.34
CA ALA A 91 47.59 3.58 -0.27
C ALA A 91 46.09 3.64 -0.60
N GLU A 92 45.37 4.58 0.02
CA GLU A 92 43.98 4.91 -0.35
C GLU A 92 43.92 5.26 -1.85
N CYS A 93 43.10 4.52 -2.60
CA CYS A 93 42.95 4.72 -4.04
C CYS A 93 41.49 4.60 -4.49
N ILE A 94 41.12 5.45 -5.44
CA ILE A 94 39.85 5.44 -6.18
C ILE A 94 40.13 5.29 -7.67
N GLU A 95 39.42 4.39 -8.34
CA GLU A 95 39.46 4.23 -9.79
C GLU A 95 38.16 4.70 -10.40
N PHE A 96 38.25 5.73 -11.24
CA PHE A 96 37.16 6.15 -12.12
C PHE A 96 37.34 5.52 -13.50
N ARG A 97 36.24 5.32 -14.22
CA ARG A 97 36.24 4.84 -15.61
C ARG A 97 35.86 5.95 -16.59
N GLU A 98 36.21 5.77 -17.87
CA GLU A 98 35.93 6.74 -18.94
C GLU A 98 34.42 7.07 -19.02
N SER A 99 33.55 6.06 -18.94
CA SER A 99 32.10 6.21 -18.90
C SER A 99 31.60 7.10 -17.75
N GLN A 100 32.35 7.22 -16.66
CA GLN A 100 32.00 8.10 -15.53
C GLN A 100 32.35 9.56 -15.79
N LYS A 101 33.27 9.86 -16.70
CA LYS A 101 33.74 11.21 -17.02
C LYS A 101 32.77 11.91 -17.97
N LYS A 102 31.96 12.85 -17.44
CA LYS A 102 30.93 13.54 -18.22
C LYS A 102 31.43 14.83 -18.88
N PHE A 103 32.46 15.46 -18.32
CA PHE A 103 33.16 16.61 -18.89
C PHE A 103 34.57 16.73 -18.31
N ASP A 104 35.45 17.45 -19.02
CA ASP A 104 36.81 17.72 -18.57
C ASP A 104 36.86 18.82 -17.50
N ASP A 105 37.69 18.61 -16.48
CA ASP A 105 38.00 19.56 -15.42
C ASP A 105 39.52 19.50 -15.12
N PRO A 106 40.18 20.62 -14.77
CA PRO A 106 41.63 20.63 -14.51
C PRO A 106 42.07 19.60 -13.46
N GLU A 107 43.01 18.71 -13.81
CA GLU A 107 43.42 17.59 -12.95
C GLU A 107 44.21 18.01 -11.69
N ASP A 108 44.93 19.14 -11.73
CA ASP A 108 45.93 19.52 -10.72
C ASP A 108 45.37 20.10 -9.40
N THR A 109 44.08 20.39 -9.33
CA THR A 109 43.42 20.93 -8.13
C THR A 109 42.93 19.81 -7.20
N SER A 110 43.05 19.97 -5.88
CA SER A 110 42.32 19.11 -4.95
C SER A 110 40.85 19.53 -4.90
N GLN A 111 39.95 18.56 -4.74
CA GLN A 111 38.52 18.84 -4.64
C GLN A 111 37.83 17.81 -3.74
N LEU A 112 36.66 18.18 -3.22
CA LEU A 112 35.85 17.32 -2.36
C LEU A 112 35.12 16.27 -3.20
N LEU A 113 35.18 15.02 -2.74
CA LEU A 113 34.30 13.94 -3.18
C LEU A 113 32.94 14.14 -2.52
N GLU A 114 31.91 14.20 -3.35
CA GLU A 114 30.53 14.39 -2.93
C GLU A 114 29.79 13.05 -3.00
N VAL A 115 29.30 12.57 -1.86
CA VAL A 115 28.48 11.35 -1.80
C VAL A 115 27.01 11.76 -1.87
N VAL A 116 26.32 11.23 -2.87
CA VAL A 116 24.89 11.44 -3.09
C VAL A 116 24.09 10.43 -2.27
N LYS A 117 24.47 9.16 -2.37
CA LYS A 117 23.84 8.00 -1.70
C LYS A 117 24.85 6.87 -1.55
N TYR A 118 24.50 5.84 -0.80
CA TYR A 118 25.32 4.66 -0.58
C TYR A 118 24.43 3.41 -0.46
N SER A 119 25.01 2.22 -0.65
CA SER A 119 24.27 0.95 -0.52
C SER A 119 23.70 0.80 0.89
N MET A 120 22.39 0.54 0.97
CA MET A 120 21.69 0.31 2.22
C MET A 120 20.47 -0.58 2.01
N PRO A 121 20.01 -1.33 3.03
CA PRO A 121 18.82 -2.16 2.90
C PRO A 121 17.60 -1.33 2.53
N SER A 122 16.95 -1.66 1.42
CA SER A 122 15.82 -0.89 0.90
C SER A 122 14.59 -1.75 0.64
N PRO A 123 13.39 -1.30 1.06
CA PRO A 123 12.14 -2.02 0.81
C PRO A 123 11.76 -1.97 -0.66
N LEU A 124 11.10 -3.04 -1.13
CA LEU A 124 10.63 -3.16 -2.50
C LEU A 124 9.12 -3.04 -2.58
N PHE A 125 8.64 -2.36 -3.62
CA PHE A 125 7.23 -2.24 -3.95
C PHE A 125 7.01 -2.56 -5.43
N LEU A 126 5.89 -3.18 -5.74
CA LEU A 126 5.39 -3.27 -7.11
C LEU A 126 4.84 -1.91 -7.55
N ASN A 127 4.70 -1.73 -8.86
CA ASN A 127 4.09 -0.56 -9.48
C ASN A 127 3.24 -0.98 -10.69
N ARG A 128 2.44 -0.05 -11.25
CA ARG A 128 1.54 -0.36 -12.37
C ARG A 128 2.26 -0.99 -13.59
N PRO A 129 3.39 -0.44 -14.09
CA PRO A 129 4.08 -1.06 -15.22
C PRO A 129 4.60 -2.47 -14.94
N LEU A 130 5.22 -2.69 -13.77
CA LEU A 130 5.72 -4.01 -13.39
C LEU A 130 4.58 -5.04 -13.27
N VAL A 131 3.46 -4.68 -12.62
CA VAL A 131 2.30 -5.57 -12.53
C VAL A 131 1.71 -5.85 -13.92
N MET A 132 1.76 -4.88 -14.84
CA MET A 132 1.31 -5.07 -16.23
C MET A 132 2.18 -6.10 -16.98
N ILE A 133 3.51 -6.03 -16.81
CA ILE A 133 4.43 -7.02 -17.39
C ILE A 133 4.19 -8.39 -16.76
N LEU A 134 4.15 -8.48 -15.43
CA LEU A 134 3.90 -9.73 -14.69
C LEU A 134 2.58 -10.40 -15.11
N ASP A 135 1.49 -9.64 -15.29
CA ASP A 135 0.18 -10.15 -15.76
C ASP A 135 0.28 -10.76 -17.16
N GLN A 136 0.89 -10.04 -18.10
CA GLN A 136 0.80 -10.39 -19.52
C GLN A 136 1.87 -11.39 -19.96
N VAL A 137 3.09 -11.29 -19.45
CA VAL A 137 4.17 -12.26 -19.72
C VAL A 137 3.80 -13.62 -19.14
N SER A 138 3.35 -13.67 -17.88
CA SER A 138 2.90 -14.94 -17.27
C SER A 138 1.74 -15.58 -18.05
N ARG A 139 0.81 -14.76 -18.59
CA ARG A 139 -0.28 -15.24 -19.44
C ARG A 139 0.21 -15.85 -20.76
N LYS A 140 1.22 -15.26 -21.39
CA LYS A 140 1.86 -15.80 -22.61
C LYS A 140 2.58 -17.12 -22.35
N GLN A 141 3.19 -17.27 -21.17
CA GLN A 141 3.98 -18.46 -20.84
C GLN A 141 3.13 -19.67 -20.45
N GLY A 142 1.94 -19.47 -19.89
CA GLY A 142 0.95 -20.53 -19.70
C GLY A 142 -0.03 -20.27 -18.57
N ARG A 143 -1.13 -21.02 -18.57
CA ARG A 143 -2.20 -20.85 -17.58
C ARG A 143 -1.73 -21.08 -16.14
N VAL A 144 -0.90 -22.10 -15.90
CA VAL A 144 -0.40 -22.43 -14.55
C VAL A 144 0.46 -21.29 -14.00
N THR A 145 1.39 -20.80 -14.81
CA THR A 145 2.28 -19.67 -14.49
C THR A 145 1.49 -18.39 -14.25
N HIS A 146 0.50 -18.12 -15.09
CA HIS A 146 -0.38 -16.98 -14.93
C HIS A 146 -1.20 -17.03 -13.64
N GLU A 147 -1.83 -18.18 -13.34
CA GLU A 147 -2.57 -18.35 -12.09
C GLU A 147 -1.65 -18.20 -10.87
N ARG A 148 -0.42 -18.75 -10.92
CA ARG A 148 0.58 -18.62 -9.84
C ARG A 148 0.95 -17.15 -9.58
N VAL A 149 1.34 -16.42 -10.63
CA VAL A 149 1.77 -15.00 -10.53
C VAL A 149 0.60 -14.10 -10.12
N SER A 150 -0.56 -14.26 -10.76
CA SER A 150 -1.75 -13.45 -10.44
C SER A 150 -2.22 -13.67 -9.00
N ASN A 151 -2.27 -14.93 -8.54
CA ASN A 151 -2.63 -15.23 -7.15
C ASN A 151 -1.57 -14.72 -6.18
N GLY A 152 -0.27 -14.79 -6.54
CA GLY A 152 0.83 -14.23 -5.75
C GLY A 152 0.68 -12.73 -5.51
N ILE A 153 0.38 -11.95 -6.55
CA ILE A 153 0.18 -10.50 -6.45
C ILE A 153 -1.07 -10.17 -5.62
N HIS A 154 -2.18 -10.88 -5.83
CA HIS A 154 -3.38 -10.70 -5.01
C HIS A 154 -3.14 -11.03 -3.53
N ALA A 155 -2.34 -12.07 -3.24
CA ALA A 155 -1.97 -12.44 -1.88
C ALA A 155 -1.05 -11.39 -1.22
N LEU A 156 -0.14 -10.77 -1.97
CA LEU A 156 0.69 -9.67 -1.49
C LEU A 156 -0.15 -8.44 -1.13
N LEU A 157 -1.08 -8.04 -2.02
CA LEU A 157 -2.02 -6.96 -1.72
C LEU A 157 -2.86 -7.29 -0.48
N GLU A 158 -3.38 -8.50 -0.38
CA GLU A 158 -4.19 -8.90 0.77
C GLU A 158 -3.41 -8.89 2.08
N MET A 159 -2.16 -9.35 2.08
CA MET A 159 -1.29 -9.27 3.25
C MET A 159 -1.15 -7.83 3.73
N GLU A 160 -1.01 -6.88 2.81
CA GLU A 160 -0.92 -5.46 3.12
C GLU A 160 -2.25 -4.90 3.66
N LEU A 161 -3.38 -5.21 3.00
CA LEU A 161 -4.70 -4.79 3.44
C LEU A 161 -5.05 -5.35 4.82
N ASN A 162 -4.70 -6.61 5.10
CA ASN A 162 -4.91 -7.26 6.39
C ASN A 162 -4.01 -6.64 7.46
N ALA A 163 -2.72 -6.39 7.18
CA ALA A 163 -1.85 -5.71 8.14
C ALA A 163 -2.36 -4.31 8.50
N MET A 164 -2.96 -3.60 7.53
CA MET A 164 -3.61 -2.31 7.77
C MET A 164 -4.94 -2.40 8.55
N ALA A 165 -5.68 -3.50 8.41
CA ALA A 165 -6.87 -3.75 9.23
C ALA A 165 -6.48 -4.16 10.67
N GLU A 166 -5.50 -5.05 10.81
CA GLU A 166 -5.02 -5.55 12.10
C GLU A 166 -4.44 -4.43 12.98
N MET A 167 -3.69 -3.48 12.41
CA MET A 167 -3.17 -2.35 13.18
C MET A 167 -4.28 -1.44 13.77
N LEU A 168 -5.52 -1.57 13.29
CA LEU A 168 -6.69 -0.84 13.82
C LEU A 168 -7.49 -1.64 14.86
N CYS A 169 -7.23 -2.95 14.95
CA CYS A 169 -8.00 -3.90 15.77
C CYS A 169 -7.19 -4.54 16.91
N CYS A 170 -5.87 -4.62 16.76
CA CYS A 170 -4.97 -5.34 17.65
C CYS A 170 -3.91 -4.40 18.22
N GLU A 171 -3.85 -4.30 19.55
CA GLU A 171 -2.96 -3.38 20.26
C GLU A 171 -1.48 -3.66 20.02
N GLU A 172 -1.11 -4.94 19.87
CA GLU A 172 0.26 -5.33 19.53
C GLU A 172 0.66 -4.79 18.15
N LYS A 173 -0.22 -4.99 17.15
CA LYS A 173 0.00 -4.52 15.78
C LYS A 173 -0.10 -3.01 15.65
N SER A 174 -0.94 -2.34 16.45
CA SER A 174 -0.98 -0.89 16.55
C SER A 174 0.35 -0.33 17.04
N ALA A 175 0.89 -0.87 18.14
CA ALA A 175 2.17 -0.43 18.69
C ALA A 175 3.31 -0.64 17.68
N GLU A 176 3.36 -1.80 17.03
CA GLU A 176 4.34 -2.09 15.98
C GLU A 176 4.23 -1.12 14.80
N ALA A 177 3.02 -0.85 14.31
CA ALA A 177 2.77 0.06 13.18
C ALA A 177 3.17 1.51 13.53
N LEU A 178 2.79 1.99 14.71
CA LEU A 178 3.13 3.34 15.18
C LEU A 178 4.64 3.48 15.39
N PHE A 179 5.30 2.50 16.01
CA PHE A 179 6.75 2.50 16.22
C PHE A 179 7.54 2.41 14.90
N SER A 180 7.07 1.60 13.96
CA SER A 180 7.77 1.37 12.70
C SER A 180 7.62 2.47 11.66
N ARG A 181 6.47 3.15 11.65
CA ARG A 181 6.10 4.07 10.56
C ARG A 181 6.15 5.53 10.95
N LEU A 182 6.12 5.86 12.25
CA LEU A 182 6.13 7.25 12.68
C LEU A 182 7.55 7.78 12.91
N PRO A 183 7.83 9.03 12.53
CA PRO A 183 9.07 9.72 12.87
C PRO A 183 9.07 10.29 14.31
N VAL A 184 8.02 10.01 15.09
CA VAL A 184 7.80 10.60 16.41
C VAL A 184 8.55 9.82 17.50
N ARG A 185 9.15 10.55 18.45
CA ARG A 185 9.93 9.99 19.58
C ARG A 185 9.05 9.50 20.74
N ILE A 186 8.03 8.71 20.44
CA ILE A 186 7.13 8.08 21.42
C ILE A 186 7.38 6.58 21.43
N ASP A 187 7.54 5.99 22.62
CA ASP A 187 7.64 4.54 22.77
C ASP A 187 6.23 3.94 22.94
N PHE A 188 5.62 3.57 21.82
CA PHE A 188 4.27 2.99 21.79
C PHE A 188 4.20 1.62 22.45
N HIS A 189 5.30 0.85 22.47
CA HIS A 189 5.35 -0.44 23.17
C HIS A 189 5.24 -0.22 24.69
N GLN A 190 5.98 0.75 25.24
CA GLN A 190 5.86 1.09 26.66
C GLN A 190 4.48 1.62 27.03
N LEU A 191 3.84 2.43 26.18
CA LEU A 191 2.47 2.89 26.43
C LEU A 191 1.50 1.71 26.51
N ARG A 192 1.52 0.82 25.51
CA ARG A 192 0.68 -0.39 25.49
C ARG A 192 0.91 -1.27 26.71
N ASP A 193 2.17 -1.57 27.04
CA ASP A 193 2.53 -2.46 28.16
C ASP A 193 2.09 -1.90 29.53
N ASN A 194 1.68 -0.63 29.59
CA ASN A 194 1.17 0.04 30.77
C ASN A 194 -0.30 0.48 30.65
N GLY A 195 -1.03 -0.13 29.71
CA GLY A 195 -2.50 -0.09 29.68
C GLY A 195 -3.10 1.02 28.85
N PHE A 196 -2.31 1.73 28.03
CA PHE A 196 -2.89 2.57 26.99
C PHE A 196 -3.46 1.71 25.87
N LEU A 197 -4.71 1.98 25.50
CA LEU A 197 -5.39 1.35 24.37
C LEU A 197 -5.19 2.23 23.13
N LEU A 198 -4.19 1.93 22.33
CA LEU A 198 -3.79 2.69 21.15
C LEU A 198 -4.88 2.69 20.06
N THR A 199 -5.69 1.63 19.99
CA THR A 199 -6.79 1.52 19.03
C THR A 199 -8.00 2.39 19.39
N LYS A 200 -8.12 2.78 20.68
CA LYS A 200 -9.26 3.54 21.23
C LYS A 200 -8.91 4.99 21.54
N GLU A 201 -7.67 5.27 21.94
CA GLU A 201 -7.20 6.62 22.21
C GLU A 201 -7.33 7.47 20.93
N PRO A 202 -8.11 8.57 20.92
CA PRO A 202 -8.46 9.30 19.71
C PRO A 202 -7.28 9.80 18.89
N PHE A 203 -6.21 10.28 19.51
CA PHE A 203 -5.04 10.75 18.78
C PHE A 203 -4.28 9.59 18.12
N PHE A 204 -3.98 8.52 18.83
CA PHE A 204 -3.31 7.35 18.26
C PHE A 204 -4.15 6.66 17.19
N ARG A 205 -5.47 6.55 17.40
CA ARG A 205 -6.40 6.07 16.36
C ARG A 205 -6.35 6.96 15.12
N SER A 206 -6.26 8.28 15.29
CA SER A 206 -6.12 9.21 14.16
C SER A 206 -4.81 8.99 13.38
N LEU A 207 -3.70 8.69 14.06
CA LEU A 207 -2.41 8.37 13.43
C LEU A 207 -2.49 7.06 12.64
N LEU A 208 -3.09 6.02 13.20
CA LEU A 208 -3.31 4.74 12.51
C LEU A 208 -4.18 4.92 11.24
N LEU A 209 -5.25 5.72 11.33
CA LEU A 209 -6.10 6.04 10.19
C LEU A 209 -5.36 6.88 9.13
N ALA A 210 -4.46 7.79 9.52
CA ALA A 210 -3.62 8.54 8.59
C ALA A 210 -2.65 7.62 7.83
N ILE A 211 -2.00 6.68 8.54
CA ILE A 211 -1.16 5.63 7.92
C ILE A 211 -2.00 4.80 6.93
N HIS A 212 -3.19 4.36 7.35
CA HIS A 212 -4.10 3.58 6.51
C HIS A 212 -4.50 4.34 5.24
N ARG A 213 -4.98 5.59 5.39
CA ARG A 213 -5.35 6.49 4.28
C ARG A 213 -4.22 6.65 3.28
N TYR A 214 -3.03 6.97 3.78
CA TYR A 214 -1.87 7.20 2.94
C TYR A 214 -1.54 5.97 2.10
N ASN A 215 -1.45 4.79 2.73
CA ASN A 215 -1.11 3.55 2.03
C ASN A 215 -2.17 3.17 0.99
N ILE A 216 -3.46 3.25 1.32
CA ILE A 216 -4.54 3.00 0.35
C ILE A 216 -4.45 3.98 -0.83
N LYS A 217 -4.19 5.27 -0.60
CA LYS A 217 -3.97 6.23 -1.69
C LYS A 217 -2.74 5.90 -2.53
N GLN A 218 -1.65 5.43 -1.94
CA GLN A 218 -0.49 4.93 -2.71
C GLN A 218 -0.85 3.70 -3.56
N GLN A 219 -1.67 2.78 -3.04
CA GLN A 219 -2.17 1.64 -3.81
C GLN A 219 -3.02 2.09 -5.00
N LEU A 220 -3.95 3.02 -4.78
CA LEU A 220 -4.84 3.50 -5.84
C LEU A 220 -4.07 4.28 -6.91
N ASN A 221 -3.20 5.21 -6.50
CA ASN A 221 -2.49 6.11 -7.41
C ASN A 221 -1.31 5.45 -8.14
N LYS A 222 -0.66 4.44 -7.54
CA LYS A 222 0.60 3.88 -8.06
C LYS A 222 0.65 2.35 -8.11
N ALA A 223 -0.37 1.65 -7.61
CA ALA A 223 -0.34 0.20 -7.39
C ALA A 223 0.88 -0.23 -6.56
N LYS A 224 1.20 0.55 -5.52
CA LYS A 224 2.41 0.44 -4.69
C LYS A 224 2.41 -0.79 -3.76
N VAL A 225 2.15 -1.99 -4.25
CA VAL A 225 2.00 -3.20 -3.42
C VAL A 225 3.33 -3.56 -2.75
N ALA A 226 3.37 -3.64 -1.43
CA ALA A 226 4.59 -3.94 -0.70
C ALA A 226 5.04 -5.40 -0.87
N ILE A 227 6.34 -5.61 -1.12
CA ILE A 227 6.95 -6.94 -1.08
C ILE A 227 7.55 -7.16 0.32
N PRO A 228 7.22 -8.29 0.99
CA PRO A 228 7.82 -8.63 2.27
C PRO A 228 9.36 -8.61 2.20
N PRO A 229 10.04 -8.09 3.24
CA PRO A 229 11.49 -7.96 3.26
C PRO A 229 12.29 -9.22 2.90
N ASN A 230 11.79 -10.39 3.26
CA ASN A 230 12.40 -11.68 2.96
C ASN A 230 12.10 -12.22 1.55
N LEU A 231 11.25 -11.54 0.79
CA LEU A 231 10.82 -11.93 -0.57
C LEU A 231 11.30 -10.95 -1.64
N GLY A 232 11.91 -9.83 -1.27
CA GLY A 232 12.51 -8.91 -2.23
C GLY A 232 13.08 -7.65 -1.61
N ARG A 233 13.94 -6.99 -2.39
CA ARG A 233 14.72 -5.80 -2.01
C ARG A 233 14.90 -4.88 -3.22
N THR A 234 15.03 -3.60 -2.96
CA THR A 234 15.64 -2.68 -3.92
C THR A 234 17.13 -2.62 -3.64
N MET A 235 17.98 -2.74 -4.66
CA MET A 235 19.44 -2.85 -4.50
C MET A 235 20.17 -2.05 -5.57
N TYR A 236 21.31 -1.44 -5.23
CA TYR A 236 22.21 -0.87 -6.23
C TYR A 236 22.78 -1.96 -7.13
N GLY A 237 22.87 -1.69 -8.43
CA GLY A 237 23.64 -2.52 -9.34
C GLY A 237 25.13 -2.25 -9.21
N VAL A 238 25.93 -3.31 -9.14
CA VAL A 238 27.39 -3.24 -9.23
C VAL A 238 27.93 -4.29 -10.19
N MET A 239 29.17 -4.13 -10.63
CA MET A 239 29.84 -5.06 -11.54
C MET A 239 30.75 -6.02 -10.76
N ASP A 240 30.80 -7.28 -11.19
CA ASP A 240 31.77 -8.27 -10.72
C ASP A 240 33.16 -7.95 -11.28
N GLU A 241 34.00 -7.29 -10.49
CA GLU A 241 35.39 -7.01 -10.84
C GLU A 241 36.25 -8.28 -10.98
N THR A 242 35.85 -9.39 -10.33
CA THR A 242 36.62 -10.64 -10.26
C THR A 242 36.47 -11.51 -11.52
N GLY A 243 35.39 -11.31 -12.30
CA GLY A 243 35.11 -12.08 -13.51
C GLY A 243 34.66 -13.52 -13.27
N MET A 244 34.15 -13.82 -12.07
CA MET A 244 33.73 -15.17 -11.68
C MET A 244 32.29 -15.48 -12.13
N LEU A 245 31.41 -14.48 -12.14
CA LEU A 245 30.02 -14.65 -12.54
C LEU A 245 29.90 -14.90 -14.05
N GLN A 246 29.16 -15.94 -14.40
CA GLN A 246 28.81 -16.25 -15.79
C GLN A 246 27.58 -15.46 -16.23
N TYR A 247 27.39 -15.33 -17.55
CA TYR A 247 26.16 -14.74 -18.09
C TYR A 247 24.93 -15.53 -17.63
N GLY A 248 23.91 -14.81 -17.15
CA GLY A 248 22.71 -15.36 -16.53
C GLY A 248 22.82 -15.54 -15.01
N GLN A 249 24.00 -15.31 -14.41
CA GLN A 249 24.22 -15.38 -12.97
C GLN A 249 24.32 -13.99 -12.34
N VAL A 250 23.92 -13.91 -11.06
CA VAL A 250 24.09 -12.71 -10.22
C VAL A 250 24.57 -13.14 -8.83
N PHE A 251 25.17 -12.21 -8.08
CA PHE A 251 25.48 -12.42 -6.67
C PHE A 251 24.66 -11.48 -5.80
N ILE A 252 24.06 -12.02 -4.73
CA ILE A 252 23.13 -11.29 -3.86
C ILE A 252 23.34 -11.69 -2.40
N GLN A 253 23.72 -10.70 -1.60
CA GLN A 253 23.73 -10.76 -0.14
C GLN A 253 23.05 -9.51 0.42
N TYR A 254 22.30 -9.66 1.51
CA TYR A 254 21.57 -8.53 2.10
C TYR A 254 21.47 -8.62 3.61
N SER A 255 21.29 -7.47 4.25
CA SER A 255 21.11 -7.36 5.69
C SER A 255 19.78 -7.99 6.13
N PRO A 256 19.74 -8.74 7.26
CA PRO A 256 18.52 -9.35 7.79
C PRO A 256 17.39 -8.33 8.04
N ASN A 257 17.74 -7.14 8.53
CA ASN A 257 16.80 -6.08 8.80
C ASN A 257 16.79 -5.04 7.68
N VAL A 258 15.61 -4.77 7.10
CA VAL A 258 15.46 -3.74 6.06
C VAL A 258 15.65 -2.31 6.56
N ARG A 259 15.67 -2.09 7.87
CA ARG A 259 15.84 -0.75 8.48
C ARG A 259 17.26 -0.42 8.87
N ALA A 260 18.14 -1.41 8.94
CA ALA A 260 19.48 -1.23 9.45
C ALA A 260 20.44 -2.15 8.72
N ALA A 261 21.51 -1.56 8.17
CA ALA A 261 22.62 -2.31 7.62
C ALA A 261 23.29 -3.15 8.71
N SER A 262 23.82 -4.31 8.34
CA SER A 262 24.41 -5.27 9.27
C SER A 262 25.68 -5.92 8.72
N GLU A 263 26.56 -6.36 9.62
CA GLU A 263 27.66 -7.27 9.28
C GLU A 263 27.20 -8.70 9.09
N GLU A 264 26.13 -9.09 9.79
CA GLU A 264 25.44 -10.33 9.51
C GLU A 264 24.66 -10.20 8.20
N VAL A 265 24.84 -11.16 7.30
CA VAL A 265 24.22 -11.16 5.96
C VAL A 265 23.43 -12.44 5.70
N ILE A 266 22.37 -12.30 4.92
CA ILE A 266 21.64 -13.42 4.33
C ILE A 266 22.08 -13.53 2.88
N THR A 267 22.58 -14.70 2.49
CA THR A 267 22.93 -15.00 1.10
C THR A 267 21.73 -15.60 0.40
N HIS A 268 21.34 -15.02 -0.74
CA HIS A 268 20.29 -15.60 -1.58
C HIS A 268 20.90 -16.51 -2.65
N LEU A 269 20.28 -17.66 -2.86
CA LEU A 269 20.68 -18.64 -3.87
C LEU A 269 19.46 -19.05 -4.69
N GLY A 270 19.67 -19.30 -5.97
CA GLY A 270 18.65 -19.78 -6.89
C GLY A 270 18.00 -18.68 -7.72
N ARG A 271 16.86 -19.01 -8.33
CA ARG A 271 16.17 -18.15 -9.29
C ARG A 271 15.73 -16.83 -8.64
N THR A 272 16.08 -15.72 -9.28
CA THR A 272 15.72 -14.36 -8.86
C THR A 272 15.16 -13.60 -10.04
N LEU A 273 14.03 -12.90 -9.83
CA LEU A 273 13.46 -12.01 -10.82
C LEU A 273 13.95 -10.58 -10.57
N VAL A 274 14.49 -9.93 -11.59
CA VAL A 274 15.12 -8.61 -11.50
C VAL A 274 14.57 -7.71 -12.59
N THR A 275 14.38 -6.43 -12.27
CA THR A 275 14.01 -5.38 -13.23
C THR A 275 14.54 -4.04 -12.75
N LYS A 276 14.73 -3.11 -13.70
CA LYS A 276 14.90 -1.69 -13.40
C LYS A 276 13.58 -0.95 -13.62
N ASN A 277 13.30 0.07 -12.79
CA ASN A 277 12.14 0.93 -12.96
C ASN A 277 12.57 2.28 -13.56
N PRO A 278 11.77 2.88 -14.47
CA PRO A 278 10.53 2.35 -15.05
C PRO A 278 10.78 1.22 -16.05
N CYS A 279 10.00 0.15 -15.97
CA CYS A 279 9.96 -0.94 -16.95
C CYS A 279 8.73 -0.77 -17.85
N LEU A 280 8.84 -1.03 -19.15
CA LEU A 280 7.76 -0.86 -20.11
C LEU A 280 7.56 -2.09 -20.97
N VAL A 281 8.64 -2.72 -21.45
CA VAL A 281 8.55 -3.82 -22.42
C VAL A 281 8.65 -5.18 -21.72
N PRO A 282 8.14 -6.26 -22.34
CA PRO A 282 8.17 -7.60 -21.75
C PRO A 282 9.56 -8.07 -21.30
N GLY A 283 10.61 -7.72 -22.07
CA GLY A 283 11.99 -8.12 -21.81
C GLY A 283 12.69 -7.41 -20.66
N ASP A 284 12.10 -6.32 -20.13
CA ASP A 284 12.69 -5.53 -19.04
C ASP A 284 12.73 -6.28 -17.70
N VAL A 285 11.88 -7.29 -17.55
CA VAL A 285 11.78 -8.13 -16.36
C VAL A 285 12.43 -9.48 -16.65
N ARG A 286 13.52 -9.77 -15.95
CA ARG A 286 14.39 -10.91 -16.26
C ARG A 286 14.57 -11.82 -15.06
N ILE A 287 14.84 -13.09 -15.33
CA ILE A 287 15.22 -14.09 -14.35
C ILE A 287 16.71 -14.37 -14.51
N PHE A 288 17.40 -14.32 -13.38
CA PHE A 288 18.78 -14.73 -13.22
C PHE A 288 18.90 -15.83 -12.18
N GLU A 289 20.06 -16.48 -12.15
CA GLU A 289 20.42 -17.44 -11.11
C GLU A 289 21.36 -16.78 -10.10
N ALA A 290 20.90 -16.61 -8.86
CA ALA A 290 21.74 -16.12 -7.78
C ALA A 290 22.71 -17.22 -7.32
N VAL A 291 24.01 -16.95 -7.42
CA VAL A 291 25.07 -17.87 -7.03
C VAL A 291 25.98 -17.22 -5.98
N TYR A 292 26.59 -18.04 -5.14
CA TYR A 292 27.54 -17.56 -4.14
C TYR A 292 28.97 -17.74 -4.63
N HIS A 293 29.78 -16.68 -4.52
CA HIS A 293 31.21 -16.72 -4.72
C HIS A 293 31.93 -16.07 -3.52
N PRO A 294 32.90 -16.75 -2.88
CA PRO A 294 33.62 -16.20 -1.73
C PRO A 294 34.34 -14.88 -2.02
N ALA A 295 34.81 -14.69 -3.25
CA ALA A 295 35.49 -13.46 -3.68
C ALA A 295 34.57 -12.23 -3.62
N LEU A 296 33.25 -12.41 -3.70
CA LEU A 296 32.24 -11.36 -3.66
C LEU A 296 31.60 -11.17 -2.28
N ALA A 297 32.02 -11.96 -1.27
CA ALA A 297 31.40 -11.97 0.06
C ALA A 297 31.52 -10.65 0.87
N HIS A 298 32.32 -9.70 0.37
CA HIS A 298 32.42 -8.36 0.94
C HIS A 298 31.29 -7.43 0.47
N LEU A 299 30.58 -7.80 -0.61
CA LEU A 299 29.50 -7.01 -1.19
C LEU A 299 28.14 -7.42 -0.59
N ARG A 300 27.48 -6.47 0.05
CA ARG A 300 26.15 -6.62 0.67
C ARG A 300 25.22 -5.48 0.30
N ASP A 301 23.91 -5.74 0.34
CA ASP A 301 22.85 -4.79 0.00
C ASP A 301 23.00 -4.19 -1.41
N VAL A 302 23.60 -4.97 -2.31
CA VAL A 302 23.81 -4.69 -3.74
C VAL A 302 23.52 -5.96 -4.55
N ILE A 303 23.20 -5.79 -5.83
CA ILE A 303 23.16 -6.88 -6.81
C ILE A 303 24.38 -6.78 -7.72
N VAL A 304 25.15 -7.87 -7.80
CA VAL A 304 26.37 -7.91 -8.60
C VAL A 304 26.08 -8.60 -9.94
N PHE A 305 26.40 -7.91 -11.03
CA PHE A 305 26.24 -8.37 -12.40
C PHE A 305 27.58 -8.86 -13.00
N PRO A 306 27.56 -9.82 -13.93
CA PRO A 306 28.76 -10.33 -14.56
C PRO A 306 29.39 -9.27 -15.48
N ARG A 307 30.73 -9.21 -15.50
CA ARG A 307 31.50 -8.35 -16.41
C ARG A 307 31.68 -8.92 -17.82
N HIS A 308 31.11 -10.09 -18.09
CA HIS A 308 31.22 -10.81 -19.37
C HIS A 308 29.87 -11.39 -19.79
N GLY A 309 29.66 -11.47 -21.11
CA GLY A 309 28.46 -12.05 -21.71
C GLY A 309 28.22 -11.50 -23.12
N PRO A 310 27.16 -11.94 -23.81
CA PRO A 310 26.76 -11.35 -25.08
C PRO A 310 26.25 -9.91 -24.95
N ARG A 311 25.67 -9.54 -23.80
CA ARG A 311 25.09 -8.22 -23.52
C ARG A 311 25.10 -7.97 -22.00
N PRO A 312 25.37 -6.76 -21.51
CA PRO A 312 25.29 -6.44 -20.08
C PRO A 312 23.87 -6.63 -19.54
N HIS A 313 23.69 -7.31 -18.41
CA HIS A 313 22.38 -7.50 -17.80
C HIS A 313 21.66 -6.19 -17.43
N PRO A 314 22.34 -5.13 -16.93
CA PRO A 314 21.77 -3.78 -16.82
C PRO A 314 21.08 -3.31 -18.10
N ASP A 315 21.78 -3.34 -19.23
CA ASP A 315 21.27 -2.86 -20.53
C ASP A 315 20.10 -3.72 -21.04
N GLU A 316 20.03 -5.00 -20.67
CA GLU A 316 18.87 -5.85 -20.98
C GLU A 316 17.58 -5.44 -20.26
N MET A 317 17.66 -4.62 -19.20
CA MET A 317 16.54 -4.19 -18.37
C MET A 317 16.35 -2.68 -18.49
N ALA A 318 15.44 -2.24 -19.37
CA ALA A 318 15.13 -0.83 -19.59
C ALA A 318 16.34 0.05 -20.02
N GLY A 319 17.38 -0.53 -20.62
CA GLY A 319 18.58 0.19 -21.06
C GLY A 319 19.36 0.81 -19.88
N SER A 320 19.38 0.11 -18.75
CA SER A 320 19.96 0.57 -17.49
C SER A 320 21.50 0.55 -17.53
N ASP A 321 22.11 1.41 -16.72
CA ASP A 321 23.55 1.48 -16.50
C ASP A 321 23.88 1.19 -15.01
N LEU A 322 25.12 1.48 -14.60
CA LEU A 322 25.60 1.35 -13.21
C LEU A 322 26.04 2.71 -12.64
N ASP A 323 25.45 3.83 -13.10
CA ASP A 323 25.78 5.19 -12.65
C ASP A 323 25.06 5.61 -11.36
N GLY A 324 24.22 4.71 -10.85
CA GLY A 324 23.40 4.86 -9.67
C GLY A 324 22.00 4.24 -9.78
N ASP A 325 21.76 3.44 -10.81
CA ASP A 325 20.50 2.72 -11.00
C ASP A 325 20.26 1.69 -9.87
N GLU A 326 19.02 1.67 -9.38
CA GLU A 326 18.54 0.72 -8.38
C GLU A 326 17.62 -0.31 -9.05
N TYR A 327 17.83 -1.58 -8.68
CA TYR A 327 17.14 -2.73 -9.24
C TYR A 327 16.15 -3.30 -8.25
N SER A 328 14.96 -3.63 -8.75
CA SER A 328 13.96 -4.38 -8.02
C SER A 328 14.29 -5.87 -8.09
N VAL A 329 14.70 -6.45 -6.98
CA VAL A 329 15.18 -7.83 -6.87
C VAL A 329 14.16 -8.66 -6.09
N LEU A 330 13.49 -9.59 -6.75
CA LEU A 330 12.42 -10.43 -6.20
C LEU A 330 12.86 -11.88 -6.04
N PHE A 331 12.69 -12.38 -4.83
CA PHE A 331 12.97 -13.77 -4.43
C PHE A 331 11.71 -14.64 -4.37
N ASP A 332 10.52 -14.03 -4.49
CA ASP A 332 9.24 -14.73 -4.34
C ASP A 332 9.02 -15.77 -5.46
N PRO A 333 9.01 -17.09 -5.14
CA PRO A 333 8.79 -18.13 -6.14
C PRO A 333 7.45 -18.04 -6.86
N ARG A 334 6.45 -17.39 -6.24
CA ARG A 334 5.11 -17.21 -6.83
C ARG A 334 5.13 -16.23 -8.00
N LEU A 335 6.08 -15.30 -8.04
CA LEU A 335 6.18 -14.27 -9.07
C LEU A 335 7.09 -14.66 -10.24
N MET A 336 7.77 -15.80 -10.16
CA MET A 336 8.72 -16.24 -11.17
C MET A 336 8.03 -16.59 -12.50
N PHE A 337 8.60 -16.11 -13.60
CA PHE A 337 8.38 -16.61 -14.95
C PHE A 337 9.05 -17.97 -15.16
N ASP A 338 8.76 -18.62 -16.28
CA ASP A 338 9.39 -19.88 -16.69
C ASP A 338 10.62 -19.62 -17.58
N ARG A 339 10.62 -18.51 -18.33
CA ARG A 339 11.73 -18.06 -19.19
C ARG A 339 11.75 -16.53 -19.31
N ASN A 340 12.87 -15.98 -19.80
CA ASN A 340 12.98 -14.57 -20.17
C ASN A 340 12.36 -14.32 -21.54
N GLU A 341 11.74 -13.15 -21.71
CA GLU A 341 11.40 -12.61 -23.03
C GLU A 341 12.63 -11.87 -23.59
N ASP A 342 12.64 -11.64 -24.91
CA ASP A 342 13.74 -10.96 -25.58
C ASP A 342 13.85 -9.50 -25.11
N ALA A 343 15.08 -9.07 -24.82
CA ALA A 343 15.36 -7.69 -24.42
C ALA A 343 15.22 -6.77 -25.65
N MET A 344 14.57 -5.62 -25.47
CA MET A 344 14.47 -4.62 -26.53
C MET A 344 15.87 -4.06 -26.85
N HIS A 345 16.09 -3.68 -28.10
CA HIS A 345 17.21 -2.85 -28.48
C HIS A 345 16.83 -1.38 -28.27
N PHE A 346 17.50 -0.74 -27.31
CA PHE A 346 17.21 0.64 -26.94
C PHE A 346 17.87 1.59 -27.95
N PRO A 347 17.11 2.53 -28.54
CA PRO A 347 17.68 3.49 -29.48
C PRO A 347 18.64 4.43 -28.74
N LYS A 348 19.90 4.49 -29.16
CA LYS A 348 20.84 5.51 -28.68
C LYS A 348 20.63 6.81 -29.45
N ALA A 349 20.31 7.89 -28.74
CA ALA A 349 20.25 9.21 -29.35
C ALA A 349 21.67 9.71 -29.66
N THR A 350 21.86 10.28 -30.84
CA THR A 350 23.17 10.78 -31.28
C THR A 350 23.44 12.13 -30.60
N LEU A 351 24.55 12.23 -29.86
CA LEU A 351 24.99 13.52 -29.33
C LEU A 351 25.29 14.48 -30.49
N ARG A 352 24.81 15.71 -30.39
CA ARG A 352 25.27 16.79 -31.28
C ARG A 352 26.63 17.27 -30.78
N ASP A 353 27.69 17.04 -31.55
CA ASP A 353 29.00 17.63 -31.27
C ASP A 353 28.89 19.15 -31.27
N ALA A 354 29.00 19.75 -30.07
CA ALA A 354 29.14 21.18 -29.93
C ALA A 354 30.63 21.52 -29.92
N HIS A 355 31.12 22.05 -31.04
CA HIS A 355 32.52 22.50 -31.16
C HIS A 355 32.87 23.74 -30.33
N CYS A 356 31.90 24.35 -29.65
CA CYS A 356 32.08 25.53 -28.82
C CYS A 356 31.34 25.40 -27.46
N PRO A 357 31.84 26.09 -26.41
CA PRO A 357 31.14 26.16 -25.12
C PRO A 357 29.73 26.78 -25.29
N PRO A 358 28.72 26.27 -24.58
CA PRO A 358 27.35 26.76 -24.70
C PRO A 358 27.26 28.22 -24.22
N THR A 359 26.60 29.07 -25.02
CA THR A 359 26.32 30.46 -24.64
C THR A 359 25.06 30.56 -23.79
N THR A 360 24.85 31.69 -23.09
CA THR A 360 23.61 31.94 -22.35
C THR A 360 22.37 31.87 -23.26
N ALA A 361 22.50 32.27 -24.53
CA ALA A 361 21.42 32.16 -25.50
C ALA A 361 21.06 30.68 -25.80
N ASP A 362 22.07 29.81 -25.91
CA ASP A 362 21.87 28.37 -26.11
C ASP A 362 21.18 27.74 -24.89
N MET A 363 21.54 28.17 -23.69
CA MET A 363 20.89 27.72 -22.45
C MET A 363 19.41 28.12 -22.40
N ILE A 364 19.08 29.37 -22.76
CA ILE A 364 17.69 29.86 -22.83
C ILE A 364 16.92 29.08 -23.90
N ALA A 365 17.50 28.88 -25.09
CA ALA A 365 16.88 28.15 -26.18
C ALA A 365 16.62 26.67 -25.81
N PHE A 366 17.58 26.02 -25.16
CA PHE A 366 17.42 24.66 -24.63
C PHE A 366 16.31 24.61 -23.57
N PHE A 367 16.28 25.55 -22.62
CA PHE A 367 15.25 25.61 -21.60
C PHE A 367 13.83 25.77 -22.18
N LEU A 368 13.67 26.66 -23.17
CA LEU A 368 12.41 26.83 -23.90
C LEU A 368 12.01 25.58 -24.70
N THR A 369 12.99 24.90 -25.30
CA THR A 369 12.78 23.64 -26.04
C THR A 369 12.34 22.54 -25.08
N TYR A 370 13.04 22.40 -23.96
CA TYR A 370 12.76 21.42 -22.92
C TYR A 370 11.33 21.56 -22.38
N MET A 371 10.92 22.77 -21.98
CA MET A 371 9.56 23.03 -21.47
C MET A 371 8.45 22.67 -22.48
N ASN A 372 8.71 22.82 -23.77
CA ASN A 372 7.71 22.55 -24.81
C ASN A 372 7.68 21.07 -25.25
N MET A 373 8.80 20.35 -25.10
CA MET A 373 9.00 19.03 -25.68
C MET A 373 9.11 17.89 -24.65
N ASP A 374 9.25 18.19 -23.36
CA ASP A 374 9.20 17.16 -22.33
C ASP A 374 7.81 16.50 -22.29
N MET A 375 7.76 15.23 -22.71
CA MET A 375 6.55 14.43 -22.84
C MET A 375 6.66 13.09 -22.13
N ILE A 376 7.70 12.84 -21.32
CA ILE A 376 7.97 11.53 -20.70
C ILE A 376 6.72 11.00 -19.99
N GLY A 377 6.12 11.81 -19.11
CA GLY A 377 4.92 11.40 -18.36
C GLY A 377 3.70 11.12 -19.25
N ARG A 378 3.56 11.81 -20.40
CA ARG A 378 2.47 11.56 -21.35
C ARG A 378 2.69 10.26 -22.12
N ILE A 379 3.93 10.00 -22.55
CA ILE A 379 4.33 8.78 -23.27
C ILE A 379 4.17 7.56 -22.36
N SER A 380 4.68 7.62 -21.12
CA SER A 380 4.54 6.52 -20.15
C SER A 380 3.08 6.17 -19.85
N ASN A 381 2.22 7.18 -19.69
CA ASN A 381 0.78 6.96 -19.49
C ASN A 381 0.10 6.39 -20.73
N ALA A 382 0.47 6.85 -21.93
CA ALA A 382 -0.04 6.30 -23.19
C ALA A 382 0.34 4.83 -23.34
N HIS A 383 1.59 4.46 -23.03
CA HIS A 383 2.06 3.08 -23.01
C HIS A 383 1.21 2.21 -22.08
N LEU A 384 1.01 2.66 -20.83
CA LEU A 384 0.23 1.91 -19.84
C LEU A 384 -1.22 1.69 -20.30
N MET A 385 -1.84 2.71 -20.90
CA MET A 385 -3.21 2.63 -21.45
C MET A 385 -3.28 1.73 -22.69
N ALA A 386 -2.28 1.76 -23.57
CA ALA A 386 -2.19 0.91 -24.75
C ALA A 386 -1.96 -0.56 -24.34
N ALA A 387 -1.05 -0.81 -23.39
CA ALA A 387 -0.75 -2.15 -22.89
C ALA A 387 -1.95 -2.80 -22.19
N ASP A 388 -2.77 -2.03 -21.46
CA ASP A 388 -4.00 -2.55 -20.86
C ASP A 388 -5.01 -2.99 -21.93
N ARG A 389 -5.26 -2.10 -22.91
CA ARG A 389 -6.29 -2.25 -23.95
C ARG A 389 -5.92 -3.25 -25.05
N LEU A 390 -4.75 -3.09 -25.65
CA LEU A 390 -4.28 -3.85 -26.82
C LEU A 390 -3.42 -5.05 -26.43
N GLY A 391 -2.76 -4.96 -25.27
CA GLY A 391 -1.78 -5.93 -24.81
C GLY A 391 -0.34 -5.44 -25.01
N ILE A 392 0.55 -5.84 -24.11
CA ILE A 392 1.94 -5.37 -24.06
C ILE A 392 2.78 -5.82 -25.26
N PHE A 393 2.41 -6.93 -25.90
CA PHE A 393 3.08 -7.47 -27.10
C PHE A 393 2.58 -6.83 -28.40
N HIS A 394 1.70 -5.83 -28.32
CA HIS A 394 1.18 -5.16 -29.51
C HIS A 394 2.23 -4.17 -30.07
N PRO A 395 2.43 -4.06 -31.40
CA PRO A 395 3.45 -3.18 -32.00
C PRO A 395 3.36 -1.71 -31.57
N ILE A 396 2.14 -1.19 -31.37
CA ILE A 396 1.91 0.17 -30.81
C ILE A 396 2.60 0.34 -29.45
N CYS A 397 2.58 -0.66 -28.58
CA CYS A 397 3.25 -0.56 -27.27
C CYS A 397 4.78 -0.49 -27.44
N GLU A 398 5.34 -1.30 -28.34
CA GLU A 398 6.76 -1.26 -28.69
C GLU A 398 7.18 0.10 -29.27
N GLN A 399 6.39 0.67 -30.18
CA GLN A 399 6.64 2.00 -30.74
C GLN A 399 6.65 3.09 -29.67
N ILE A 400 5.65 3.07 -28.77
CA ILE A 400 5.58 4.01 -27.65
C ILE A 400 6.78 3.81 -26.69
N ALA A 401 7.20 2.56 -26.44
CA ALA A 401 8.36 2.27 -25.60
C ALA A 401 9.66 2.79 -26.21
N ARG A 402 9.88 2.65 -27.53
CA ARG A 402 11.02 3.25 -28.23
C ARG A 402 11.02 4.78 -28.12
N LYS A 403 9.85 5.42 -28.26
CA LYS A 403 9.70 6.87 -28.02
C LYS A 403 10.01 7.25 -26.57
N ASN A 404 9.67 6.39 -25.62
CA ASN A 404 9.96 6.61 -24.20
C ASN A 404 11.46 6.57 -23.90
N ALA A 405 12.20 5.60 -24.45
CA ALA A 405 13.64 5.50 -24.29
C ALA A 405 14.36 6.78 -24.76
N ILE A 406 13.99 7.31 -25.94
CA ILE A 406 14.53 8.58 -26.44
C ILE A 406 14.15 9.75 -25.52
N ALA A 407 12.91 9.76 -25.01
CA ALA A 407 12.44 10.84 -24.14
C ALA A 407 13.20 10.90 -22.81
N VAL A 408 13.59 9.75 -22.24
CA VAL A 408 14.36 9.68 -20.99
C VAL A 408 15.75 10.31 -21.15
N ASP A 409 16.39 10.12 -22.29
CA ASP A 409 17.71 10.70 -22.57
C ASP A 409 17.66 12.08 -23.23
N PHE A 410 16.48 12.64 -23.49
CA PHE A 410 16.32 13.99 -24.03
C PHE A 410 17.08 15.08 -23.23
N PRO A 411 17.05 15.11 -21.88
CA PRO A 411 17.82 16.09 -21.11
C PRO A 411 19.34 16.01 -21.36
N LYS A 412 19.85 14.81 -21.66
CA LYS A 412 21.29 14.55 -21.88
C LYS A 412 21.70 14.79 -23.33
N THR A 413 20.84 14.41 -24.27
CA THR A 413 21.16 14.33 -25.70
C THR A 413 20.69 15.56 -26.48
N GLY A 414 19.72 16.30 -25.93
CA GLY A 414 19.06 17.42 -26.62
C GLY A 414 18.15 17.00 -27.77
N GLN A 415 17.94 15.69 -27.98
CA GLN A 415 17.04 15.17 -29.02
C GLN A 415 15.66 14.85 -28.43
N PRO A 416 14.60 15.59 -28.82
CA PRO A 416 13.25 15.32 -28.33
C PRO A 416 12.68 14.06 -28.96
N ALA A 417 11.93 13.29 -28.18
CA ALA A 417 11.15 12.17 -28.73
C ALA A 417 10.05 12.66 -29.69
N GLU A 418 9.72 11.83 -30.66
CA GLU A 418 8.59 12.08 -31.55
C GLU A 418 7.27 12.15 -30.78
N ARG A 419 6.34 12.97 -31.28
CA ARG A 419 5.01 13.09 -30.69
C ARG A 419 4.21 11.81 -30.88
N LEU A 420 3.36 11.51 -29.91
CA LEU A 420 2.42 10.40 -30.02
C LEU A 420 1.49 10.56 -31.23
N GLU A 421 1.37 9.51 -32.03
CA GLU A 421 0.50 9.38 -33.19
C GLU A 421 -0.97 9.25 -32.79
N ARG A 422 -1.88 9.22 -33.77
CA ARG A 422 -3.33 9.23 -33.47
C ARG A 422 -3.82 7.93 -32.84
N ASP A 423 -3.27 6.81 -33.25
CA ASP A 423 -3.53 5.45 -32.77
C ASP A 423 -2.81 5.14 -31.44
N GLU A 424 -1.67 5.77 -31.19
CA GLU A 424 -0.97 5.76 -29.89
C GLU A 424 -1.71 6.59 -28.81
N ARG A 425 -2.56 7.54 -29.23
CA ARG A 425 -3.40 8.34 -28.32
C ARG A 425 -4.66 7.59 -27.95
N THR A 426 -4.81 7.33 -26.66
CA THR A 426 -6.01 6.69 -26.12
C THR A 426 -7.02 7.72 -25.63
N TYR A 427 -8.23 7.70 -26.20
CA TYR A 427 -9.36 8.59 -25.82
C TYR A 427 -10.10 8.12 -24.58
N ARG A 428 -10.01 6.84 -24.22
CA ARG A 428 -10.57 6.26 -22.98
C ARG A 428 -9.43 5.79 -22.07
N ALA A 429 -9.57 6.02 -20.78
CA ALA A 429 -8.61 5.56 -19.76
C ALA A 429 -9.15 4.34 -19.01
N PRO A 430 -8.31 3.42 -18.53
CA PRO A 430 -8.77 2.41 -17.59
C PRO A 430 -9.11 3.06 -16.24
N ASP A 431 -10.00 2.43 -15.49
CA ASP A 431 -10.51 2.84 -14.18
C ASP A 431 -9.41 3.17 -13.17
N PHE A 432 -8.34 2.37 -13.16
CA PHE A 432 -7.21 2.59 -12.27
C PHE A 432 -6.45 3.91 -12.53
N MET A 433 -6.63 4.58 -13.67
CA MET A 433 -5.94 5.85 -13.95
C MET A 433 -6.54 7.05 -13.22
N GLN A 434 -7.76 6.93 -12.67
CA GLN A 434 -8.44 7.96 -11.88
C GLN A 434 -8.42 9.38 -12.50
N LYS A 435 -8.47 9.49 -13.83
CA LYS A 435 -8.46 10.79 -14.51
C LYS A 435 -9.74 11.57 -14.19
N SER A 436 -9.59 12.70 -13.50
CA SER A 436 -10.68 13.57 -13.06
C SER A 436 -11.51 14.09 -14.23
N GLY A 437 -12.72 13.54 -14.44
CA GLY A 437 -13.85 14.12 -15.17
C GLY A 437 -13.72 14.39 -16.68
N VAL A 438 -12.52 14.61 -17.21
CA VAL A 438 -12.28 15.05 -18.60
C VAL A 438 -12.16 13.88 -19.57
N GLN A 439 -11.68 12.72 -19.09
CA GLN A 439 -11.47 11.54 -19.93
C GLN A 439 -12.38 10.38 -19.49
N PRO A 440 -13.18 9.77 -20.40
CA PRO A 440 -14.03 8.63 -20.06
C PRO A 440 -13.20 7.42 -19.59
N ALA A 441 -13.70 6.73 -18.57
CA ALA A 441 -13.05 5.57 -17.96
C ALA A 441 -13.74 4.24 -18.31
N TYR A 442 -12.99 3.14 -18.45
CA TYR A 442 -13.50 1.77 -18.61
C TYR A 442 -12.94 0.83 -17.52
N CYS A 443 -13.68 -0.23 -17.18
CA CYS A 443 -13.24 -1.21 -16.20
C CYS A 443 -12.13 -2.11 -16.77
N SER A 444 -10.89 -1.97 -16.30
CA SER A 444 -9.79 -2.82 -16.79
C SER A 444 -9.98 -4.27 -16.35
N LYS A 445 -9.88 -5.20 -17.31
CA LYS A 445 -9.90 -6.66 -17.05
C LYS A 445 -8.55 -7.19 -16.58
N ARG A 446 -7.48 -6.40 -16.71
CA ARG A 446 -6.11 -6.78 -16.32
C ARG A 446 -5.95 -6.81 -14.81
N LEU A 447 -4.87 -7.45 -14.36
CA LEU A 447 -4.57 -7.57 -12.94
C LEU A 447 -4.49 -6.22 -12.22
N VAL A 448 -3.91 -5.20 -12.87
CA VAL A 448 -3.84 -3.82 -12.34
C VAL A 448 -5.22 -3.27 -12.00
N GLY A 449 -6.21 -3.45 -12.87
CA GLY A 449 -7.60 -3.05 -12.60
C GLY A 449 -8.24 -3.83 -11.45
N GLN A 450 -7.94 -5.13 -11.36
CA GLN A 450 -8.47 -5.98 -10.29
C GLN A 450 -7.94 -5.56 -8.90
N ILE A 451 -6.63 -5.35 -8.77
CA ILE A 451 -6.02 -4.90 -7.51
C ILE A 451 -6.47 -3.49 -7.13
N PHE A 452 -6.60 -2.60 -8.13
CA PHE A 452 -7.12 -1.26 -7.94
C PHE A 452 -8.52 -1.29 -7.34
N ARG A 453 -9.45 -2.07 -7.93
CA ARG A 453 -10.82 -2.18 -7.42
C ARG A 453 -10.89 -2.83 -6.04
N LYS A 454 -10.02 -3.79 -5.71
CA LYS A 454 -9.94 -4.39 -4.36
C LYS A 454 -9.53 -3.33 -3.32
N ALA A 455 -8.52 -2.51 -3.62
CA ALA A 455 -8.13 -1.39 -2.76
C ALA A 455 -9.20 -0.27 -2.71
N LYS A 456 -9.87 0.01 -3.83
CA LYS A 456 -10.91 1.05 -3.93
C LYS A 456 -12.09 0.75 -3.02
N LYS A 457 -12.50 -0.52 -2.90
CA LYS A 457 -13.52 -0.94 -1.92
C LYS A 457 -13.17 -0.56 -0.49
N VAL A 458 -11.89 -0.67 -0.11
CA VAL A 458 -11.44 -0.30 1.24
C VAL A 458 -11.45 1.21 1.44
N GLU A 459 -11.09 1.98 0.40
CA GLU A 459 -11.25 3.44 0.40
C GLU A 459 -12.72 3.85 0.56
N ASP A 460 -13.63 3.24 -0.20
CA ASP A 460 -15.05 3.57 -0.15
C ASP A 460 -15.63 3.31 1.26
N ILE A 461 -15.24 2.20 1.91
CA ILE A 461 -15.61 1.91 3.31
C ILE A 461 -15.07 2.99 4.27
N LEU A 462 -13.82 3.41 4.07
CA LEU A 462 -13.18 4.41 4.89
C LEU A 462 -13.82 5.81 4.73
N ASP A 463 -14.27 6.16 3.52
CA ASP A 463 -14.97 7.42 3.25
C ASP A 463 -16.39 7.42 3.86
N LEU A 464 -17.08 6.28 3.83
CA LEU A 464 -18.34 6.09 4.58
C LEU A 464 -18.13 6.21 6.10
N GLY A 465 -17.04 5.62 6.61
CA GLY A 465 -16.70 5.64 8.04
C GLY A 465 -16.28 7.02 8.56
N GLN A 466 -15.86 7.97 7.71
CA GLN A 466 -15.45 9.31 8.13
C GLN A 466 -16.58 10.17 8.69
N PHE A 467 -17.85 9.81 8.44
CA PHE A 467 -19.01 10.45 9.05
C PHE A 467 -19.30 9.95 10.48
N SER A 468 -18.58 8.92 10.96
CA SER A 468 -18.59 8.50 12.36
C SER A 468 -17.82 9.53 13.20
N VAL A 469 -18.57 10.38 13.88
CA VAL A 469 -18.13 11.32 14.93
C VAL A 469 -16.96 10.72 15.73
N GLN A 470 -15.83 11.44 15.78
CA GLN A 470 -14.74 11.11 16.69
C GLN A 470 -15.33 11.05 18.09
N ASP A 471 -15.38 9.86 18.68
CA ASP A 471 -15.84 9.68 20.04
C ASP A 471 -14.95 10.57 20.93
N ASP A 472 -15.55 11.57 21.59
CA ASP A 472 -14.87 12.51 22.48
C ASP A 472 -14.51 11.81 23.80
N SER A 473 -13.92 10.62 23.69
CA SER A 473 -13.44 9.83 24.81
C SER A 473 -12.10 10.38 25.29
N TRP A 474 -11.89 10.31 26.59
CA TRP A 474 -10.64 10.63 27.26
C TRP A 474 -10.28 9.50 28.21
N ASP A 475 -8.99 9.38 28.52
CA ASP A 475 -8.53 8.41 29.48
C ASP A 475 -8.96 8.82 30.89
N ALA A 476 -9.77 7.98 31.55
CA ALA A 476 -10.29 8.25 32.88
C ALA A 476 -9.18 8.35 33.94
N ASP A 477 -8.04 7.71 33.71
CA ASP A 477 -6.89 7.77 34.62
C ASP A 477 -6.07 9.06 34.42
N LEU A 478 -6.32 9.83 33.35
CA LEU A 478 -5.62 11.09 33.04
C LEU A 478 -6.52 12.33 33.15
N TYR A 479 -7.80 12.17 33.51
CA TYR A 479 -8.77 13.26 33.57
C TYR A 479 -9.42 13.37 34.96
N ASN A 480 -9.26 14.51 35.64
CA ASN A 480 -9.93 14.79 36.93
C ASN A 480 -10.36 16.26 37.03
N GLU A 481 -11.64 16.52 36.78
CA GLU A 481 -12.22 17.86 36.75
C GLU A 481 -12.10 18.64 38.06
N ALA A 482 -12.12 17.95 39.21
CA ALA A 482 -12.01 18.59 40.52
C ALA A 482 -10.66 19.32 40.71
N TYR A 483 -9.61 18.88 40.02
CA TYR A 483 -8.30 19.51 40.06
C TYR A 483 -8.31 20.93 39.46
N PHE A 484 -9.03 21.14 38.35
CA PHE A 484 -9.14 22.47 37.73
C PHE A 484 -10.05 23.42 38.50
N ALA A 485 -11.13 22.90 39.10
CA ALA A 485 -11.99 23.71 39.95
C ALA A 485 -11.24 24.37 41.13
N GLN A 486 -10.14 23.74 41.57
CA GLN A 486 -9.28 24.24 42.66
C GLN A 486 -8.07 25.07 42.16
N ASN A 487 -7.73 25.02 40.87
CA ASN A 487 -6.48 25.56 40.32
C ASN A 487 -6.66 26.31 38.99
N GLU A 488 -7.54 27.32 38.96
CA GLU A 488 -7.86 28.06 37.72
C GLU A 488 -6.64 28.73 37.06
N SER A 489 -5.67 29.20 37.84
CA SER A 489 -4.43 29.80 37.32
C SER A 489 -3.52 28.81 36.57
N VAL A 490 -3.59 27.52 36.91
CA VAL A 490 -2.87 26.45 36.22
C VAL A 490 -3.55 26.16 34.89
N LYS A 491 -4.89 26.09 34.89
CA LYS A 491 -5.71 25.91 33.69
C LYS A 491 -5.47 27.02 32.66
N ILE A 492 -5.52 28.29 33.07
CA ILE A 492 -5.27 29.43 32.17
C ILE A 492 -3.88 29.36 31.53
N ARG A 493 -2.84 29.06 32.32
CA ARG A 493 -1.47 28.91 31.82
C ARG A 493 -1.33 27.73 30.86
N ALA A 494 -1.92 26.58 31.19
CA ALA A 494 -1.89 25.40 30.32
C ALA A 494 -2.63 25.64 28.99
N CYS A 495 -3.80 26.32 29.02
CA CYS A 495 -4.51 26.72 27.81
C CYS A 495 -3.67 27.65 26.93
N ALA A 496 -3.01 28.66 27.52
CA ALA A 496 -2.18 29.59 26.75
C ALA A 496 -1.03 28.89 26.02
N VAL A 497 -0.36 27.91 26.66
CA VAL A 497 0.72 27.14 26.02
C VAL A 497 0.17 26.18 24.96
N ARG A 498 -0.95 25.51 25.23
CA ARG A 498 -1.66 24.67 24.25
C ARG A 498 -2.03 25.48 23.00
N ASP A 499 -2.57 26.68 23.18
CA ASP A 499 -3.01 27.52 22.06
C ASP A 499 -1.82 28.01 21.22
N GLN A 500 -0.67 28.29 21.84
CA GLN A 500 0.58 28.56 21.12
C GLN A 500 1.06 27.35 20.32
N TYR A 501 0.96 26.14 20.87
CA TYR A 501 1.30 24.90 20.16
C TYR A 501 0.38 24.72 18.95
N ASN A 502 -0.93 24.85 19.17
CA ASN A 502 -1.96 24.72 18.15
C ASN A 502 -1.77 25.75 17.02
N ALA A 503 -1.41 27.00 17.35
CA ALA A 503 -1.13 28.03 16.36
C ALA A 503 0.08 27.66 15.47
N LYS A 504 1.16 27.09 16.04
CA LYS A 504 2.31 26.63 15.24
C LYS A 504 1.98 25.43 14.37
N LEU A 505 1.14 24.50 14.85
CA LEU A 505 0.66 23.40 14.02
C LEU A 505 -0.23 23.89 12.88
N GLN A 506 -1.19 24.77 13.16
CA GLN A 506 -2.06 25.35 12.14
C GLN A 506 -1.26 26.09 11.08
N GLN A 507 -0.25 26.87 11.48
CA GLN A 507 0.66 27.54 10.54
C GLN A 507 1.33 26.54 9.60
N LEU A 508 1.80 25.40 10.12
CA LEU A 508 2.46 24.37 9.31
C LEU A 508 1.47 23.66 8.38
N LEU A 509 0.24 23.39 8.84
CA LEU A 509 -0.82 22.84 8.01
C LEU A 509 -1.19 23.79 6.86
N ASP A 510 -1.31 25.08 7.13
CA ASP A 510 -1.69 26.09 6.14
C ASP A 510 -0.58 26.33 5.10
N GLU A 511 0.68 26.42 5.54
CA GLU A 511 1.86 26.67 4.69
C GLU A 511 2.05 25.57 3.64
N TYR A 512 1.82 24.31 4.04
CA TYR A 512 1.99 23.13 3.18
C TYR A 512 0.67 22.53 2.70
N GLY A 513 -0.48 23.13 3.04
CA GLY A 513 -1.81 22.64 2.66
C GLY A 513 -2.11 21.21 3.08
N VAL A 514 -1.61 20.78 4.24
CA VAL A 514 -1.88 19.45 4.82
C VAL A 514 -3.26 19.47 5.48
N GLY A 515 -4.08 18.44 5.25
CA GLY A 515 -5.50 18.46 5.62
C GLY A 515 -5.81 18.25 7.11
N ASP A 516 -4.95 17.56 7.85
CA ASP A 516 -5.21 17.17 9.24
C ASP A 516 -3.93 16.98 10.06
N GLU A 517 -4.08 17.09 11.39
CA GLU A 517 -2.99 16.93 12.36
C GLU A 517 -2.32 15.56 12.28
N ALA A 518 -3.10 14.48 12.13
CA ALA A 518 -2.56 13.13 12.16
C ALA A 518 -1.65 12.88 10.95
N SER A 519 -2.04 13.34 9.76
CA SER A 519 -1.21 13.31 8.56
C SER A 519 0.10 14.09 8.73
N LEU A 520 0.05 15.24 9.41
CA LEU A 520 1.23 16.06 9.69
C LEU A 520 2.18 15.38 10.68
N VAL A 521 1.67 14.96 11.84
CA VAL A 521 2.46 14.35 12.91
C VAL A 521 3.04 13.01 12.48
N SER A 522 2.29 12.24 11.70
CA SER A 522 2.74 10.95 11.18
C SER A 522 3.70 11.03 10.00
N GLY A 523 3.79 12.18 9.34
CA GLY A 523 4.49 12.32 8.06
C GLY A 523 3.76 11.65 6.87
N HIS A 524 2.59 11.04 7.09
CA HIS A 524 1.83 10.31 6.06
C HIS A 524 0.87 11.23 5.31
N MET A 525 1.43 12.20 4.58
CA MET A 525 0.66 13.24 3.89
C MET A 525 0.22 12.80 2.48
N VAL A 526 -1.10 12.77 2.26
CA VAL A 526 -1.70 12.43 0.94
C VAL A 526 -1.50 13.55 -0.08
N SER A 527 -1.81 14.79 0.31
CA SER A 527 -1.66 15.99 -0.53
C SER A 527 -0.87 17.08 0.20
N ILE A 528 0.04 17.74 -0.52
CA ILE A 528 0.81 18.89 -0.04
C ILE A 528 0.74 19.98 -1.12
N LYS A 529 0.37 21.20 -0.74
CA LYS A 529 0.41 22.40 -1.59
C LYS A 529 1.84 22.95 -1.65
N ASN A 530 2.19 23.66 -2.72
CA ASN A 530 3.53 24.25 -2.94
C ASN A 530 4.67 23.22 -3.14
N ARG A 531 4.35 22.00 -3.57
CA ARG A 531 5.36 21.05 -4.05
C ARG A 531 5.89 21.52 -5.41
N ILE A 532 7.21 21.49 -5.61
CA ILE A 532 7.85 21.95 -6.86
C ILE A 532 7.64 20.92 -7.96
N SER A 533 7.70 19.61 -7.66
CA SER A 533 7.36 18.53 -8.58
C SER A 533 6.90 17.26 -7.85
N GLU A 534 5.94 16.49 -8.42
CA GLU A 534 5.58 15.17 -7.90
C GLU A 534 6.73 14.15 -7.97
N GLN A 535 7.74 14.40 -8.83
CA GLN A 535 8.94 13.57 -8.97
C GLN A 535 9.90 13.67 -7.79
N GLU A 536 9.83 14.72 -6.96
CA GLU A 536 10.70 14.87 -5.77
C GLU A 536 10.54 13.72 -4.74
N LYS A 537 9.39 13.02 -4.76
CA LYS A 537 9.14 11.82 -3.93
C LYS A 537 9.89 10.59 -4.42
N GLU A 538 10.25 10.55 -5.70
CA GLU A 538 10.82 9.38 -6.38
C GLU A 538 12.34 9.44 -6.45
N ASP A 539 12.93 10.63 -6.29
CA ASP A 539 14.39 10.80 -6.28
C ASP A 539 15.06 10.30 -4.98
N PHE A 540 14.27 9.96 -3.94
CA PHE A 540 14.74 9.57 -2.60
C PHE A 540 15.88 10.46 -2.07
N SER A 541 15.89 11.74 -2.45
CA SER A 541 16.86 12.69 -1.94
C SER A 541 16.65 12.84 -0.43
N PHE A 542 17.74 13.01 0.33
CA PHE A 542 17.68 13.16 1.78
C PHE A 542 16.79 14.34 2.25
N TYR A 543 16.48 15.28 1.35
CA TYR A 543 15.76 16.51 1.64
C TYR A 543 14.60 16.75 0.66
N ASN A 544 13.57 15.90 0.73
CA ASN A 544 12.29 16.17 0.05
C ASN A 544 11.35 17.02 0.94
N THR A 545 10.28 17.57 0.37
CA THR A 545 9.32 18.40 1.11
C THR A 545 8.75 17.68 2.33
N ASP A 546 8.44 16.39 2.20
CA ASP A 546 7.89 15.58 3.29
C ASP A 546 8.86 15.53 4.48
N LYS A 547 10.16 15.33 4.22
CA LYS A 547 11.22 15.33 5.24
C LYS A 547 11.44 16.70 5.86
N VAL A 548 11.32 17.77 5.07
CA VAL A 548 11.39 19.14 5.59
C VAL A 548 10.24 19.40 6.56
N VAL A 549 9.01 19.01 6.22
CA VAL A 549 7.84 19.12 7.10
C VAL A 549 8.04 18.30 8.37
N GLU A 550 8.51 17.06 8.26
CA GLU A 550 8.86 16.20 9.39
C GLU A 550 9.88 16.87 10.33
N LEU A 551 10.97 17.41 9.79
CA LEU A 551 12.00 18.11 10.58
C LEU A 551 11.44 19.36 11.25
N ARG A 552 10.56 20.12 10.59
CA ARG A 552 9.92 21.30 11.18
C ARG A 552 8.96 20.92 12.31
N TYR A 553 8.16 19.87 12.14
CA TYR A 553 7.34 19.32 13.22
C TYR A 553 8.21 18.84 14.40
N GLY A 554 9.31 18.13 14.13
CA GLY A 554 10.27 17.70 15.15
C GLY A 554 10.82 18.88 15.98
N ARG A 555 11.11 20.03 15.34
CA ARG A 555 11.52 21.25 16.05
C ARG A 555 10.41 21.82 16.93
N ILE A 556 9.13 21.73 16.51
CA ILE A 556 7.99 22.13 17.34
C ILE A 556 7.92 21.22 18.57
N PHE A 557 7.99 19.90 18.37
CA PHE A 557 8.01 18.91 19.46
C PHE A 557 9.11 19.23 20.48
N ASP A 558 10.36 19.40 20.03
CA ASP A 558 11.51 19.69 20.90
C ASP A 558 11.36 21.03 21.62
N SER A 559 10.83 22.06 20.95
CA SER A 559 10.63 23.40 21.54
C SER A 559 9.64 23.36 22.70
N PHE A 560 8.52 22.65 22.55
CA PHE A 560 7.49 22.57 23.59
C PHE A 560 7.87 21.59 24.70
N ARG A 561 8.64 20.54 24.39
CA ARG A 561 9.26 19.70 25.42
C ARG A 561 10.21 20.52 26.30
N LYS A 562 11.05 21.37 25.70
CA LYS A 562 11.90 22.30 26.45
C LYS A 562 11.09 23.28 27.30
N GLU A 563 10.01 23.85 26.76
CA GLU A 563 9.13 24.76 27.51
C GLU A 563 8.44 24.06 28.70
N PHE A 564 8.11 22.77 28.57
CA PHE A 564 7.58 21.99 29.68
C PHE A 564 8.57 21.93 30.86
N PHE A 565 9.84 21.61 30.59
CA PHE A 565 10.88 21.45 31.62
C PHE A 565 11.54 22.75 32.09
N LYS A 566 11.32 23.86 31.39
CA LYS A 566 11.98 25.16 31.64
C LYS A 566 11.79 25.68 33.07
N GLU A 567 10.62 25.50 33.66
CA GLU A 567 10.36 25.94 35.04
C GLU A 567 10.95 25.00 36.11
N PHE A 568 11.53 23.87 35.71
CA PHE A 568 12.10 22.85 36.60
C PHE A 568 13.63 22.71 36.49
N GLY A 569 14.33 23.62 35.80
CA GLY A 569 15.79 23.53 35.60
C GLY A 569 16.23 22.84 34.30
N GLY A 570 15.28 22.32 33.51
CA GLY A 570 15.54 21.66 32.23
C GLY A 570 15.44 20.13 32.29
N GLU A 571 15.38 19.48 31.12
CA GLU A 571 15.11 18.04 31.01
C GLU A 571 16.25 17.17 31.58
N ALA A 572 17.51 17.62 31.45
CA ALA A 572 18.69 16.84 31.83
C ALA A 572 18.74 16.48 33.32
N GLU A 573 18.10 17.27 34.20
CA GLU A 573 18.05 17.00 35.63
C GLU A 573 17.15 15.81 36.00
N PHE A 574 16.27 15.41 35.07
CA PHE A 574 15.26 14.37 35.31
C PHE A 574 15.49 13.10 34.48
N VAL A 575 16.37 13.11 33.48
CA VAL A 575 16.64 11.94 32.63
C VAL A 575 17.72 11.06 33.25
N HIS A 576 17.39 9.79 33.50
CA HIS A 576 18.31 8.74 33.88
C HIS A 576 18.42 7.71 32.76
N VAL A 577 19.65 7.37 32.37
CA VAL A 577 19.95 6.31 31.40
C VAL A 577 20.36 5.06 32.19
N ASP A 578 19.61 3.97 32.03
CA ASP A 578 19.98 2.70 32.66
C ASP A 578 21.16 2.01 31.95
N ALA A 579 21.66 0.91 32.54
CA ALA A 579 22.76 0.13 31.97
C ALA A 579 22.44 -0.50 30.60
N SER A 580 21.17 -0.53 30.20
CA SER A 580 20.70 -0.99 28.88
C SER A 580 20.57 0.14 27.87
N GLY A 581 20.91 1.38 28.25
CA GLY A 581 20.78 2.57 27.41
C GLY A 581 19.36 3.14 27.35
N ARG A 582 18.40 2.61 28.13
CA ARG A 582 17.02 3.15 28.16
C ARG A 582 16.97 4.42 29.00
N LYS A 583 16.41 5.47 28.39
CA LYS A 583 16.12 6.74 29.05
C LYS A 583 14.82 6.61 29.85
N SER A 584 14.87 7.01 31.11
CA SER A 584 13.72 7.09 32.00
C SER A 584 13.69 8.45 32.67
N VAL A 585 12.49 9.01 32.90
CA VAL A 585 12.33 10.32 33.55
C VAL A 585 11.94 10.13 35.01
N ARG A 586 12.73 10.68 35.92
CA ARG A 586 12.42 10.75 37.35
C ARG A 586 11.38 11.84 37.57
N VAL A 587 10.17 11.45 37.96
CA VAL A 587 9.04 12.38 38.12
C VAL A 587 8.85 12.82 39.58
N ASN A 588 8.46 14.08 39.77
CA ASN A 588 7.98 14.63 41.04
C ASN A 588 6.51 15.07 40.91
N GLU A 589 5.84 15.40 42.01
CA GLU A 589 4.43 15.81 41.99
C GLU A 589 4.16 17.03 41.08
N ALA A 590 5.09 18.00 41.04
CA ALA A 590 4.92 19.19 40.23
C ALA A 590 4.94 18.89 38.72
N LEU A 591 5.83 18.00 38.26
CA LEU A 591 5.90 17.53 36.87
C LEU A 591 4.62 16.77 36.49
N LEU A 592 4.13 15.90 37.38
CA LEU A 592 2.93 15.12 37.14
C LEU A 592 1.71 16.02 37.03
N ASN A 593 1.55 16.97 37.97
CA ASN A 593 0.46 17.95 37.97
C ASN A 593 0.45 18.81 36.71
N LYS A 594 1.62 19.18 36.17
CA LYS A 594 1.72 19.92 34.92
C LYS A 594 1.33 19.08 33.70
N ALA A 595 1.83 17.84 33.61
CA ALA A 595 1.47 16.92 32.53
C ALA A 595 -0.03 16.59 32.55
N TYR A 596 -0.60 16.40 33.73
CA TYR A 596 -2.03 16.21 33.95
C TYR A 596 -2.83 17.41 33.43
N ALA A 597 -2.41 18.64 33.77
CA ALA A 597 -3.03 19.86 33.27
C ALA A 597 -2.97 19.96 31.74
N TRP A 598 -1.84 19.60 31.11
CA TRP A 598 -1.69 19.59 29.65
C TRP A 598 -2.65 18.60 28.97
N TYR A 599 -2.83 17.41 29.53
CA TYR A 599 -3.78 16.43 29.01
C TYR A 599 -5.22 16.93 29.12
N MET A 600 -5.61 17.41 30.30
CA MET A 600 -6.99 17.85 30.55
C MET A 600 -7.42 19.06 29.73
N VAL A 601 -6.54 20.06 29.50
CA VAL A 601 -6.90 21.19 28.63
C VAL A 601 -7.07 20.78 27.17
N THR A 602 -6.48 19.65 26.75
CA THR A 602 -6.60 19.15 25.38
C THR A 602 -7.83 18.26 25.18
N TYR A 603 -8.09 17.32 26.10
CA TYR A 603 -9.16 16.32 25.95
C TYR A 603 -10.48 16.69 26.66
N GLY A 604 -10.46 17.65 27.59
CA GLY A 604 -11.66 18.02 28.37
C GLY A 604 -12.73 18.80 27.59
N PRO A 605 -13.91 19.01 28.18
CA PRO A 605 -14.98 19.87 27.64
C PRO A 605 -14.55 21.34 27.52
N HIS A 606 -13.49 21.73 28.23
CA HIS A 606 -12.82 23.03 28.15
C HIS A 606 -11.93 23.17 26.88
N SER A 607 -11.94 22.19 25.98
CA SER A 607 -11.34 22.26 24.63
C SER A 607 -12.10 23.22 23.68
N THR A 608 -13.02 24.04 24.21
CA THR A 608 -13.88 24.95 23.44
C THR A 608 -13.09 26.08 22.78
N GLY A 609 -12.93 25.94 21.47
CA GLY A 609 -12.64 26.99 20.50
C GLY A 609 -13.02 26.47 19.11
N ASN A 610 -13.55 27.33 18.24
CA ASN A 610 -14.03 27.01 16.88
C ASN A 610 -12.87 26.70 15.89
N VAL A 611 -11.71 26.29 16.42
CA VAL A 611 -10.46 26.00 15.72
C VAL A 611 -10.22 24.51 15.83
N ALA A 612 -9.69 23.88 14.78
CA ALA A 612 -9.39 22.44 14.71
C ALA A 612 -8.87 21.91 16.06
N ARG A 613 -9.60 20.93 16.64
CA ARG A 613 -9.26 20.32 17.93
C ARG A 613 -8.02 19.43 17.77
N PHE A 614 -6.84 20.01 17.99
CA PHE A 614 -5.57 19.28 17.99
C PHE A 614 -5.35 18.50 19.28
N ARG A 615 -4.91 17.24 19.15
CA ARG A 615 -4.81 16.27 20.23
C ARG A 615 -3.38 15.80 20.55
N SER A 616 -2.39 16.21 19.76
CA SER A 616 -0.97 15.78 19.93
C SER A 616 -0.23 16.47 21.08
N PHE A 617 -0.68 17.64 21.53
CA PHE A 617 -0.01 18.47 22.53
C PHE A 617 0.44 17.74 23.82
N PRO A 618 -0.43 17.01 24.55
CA PRO A 618 -0.01 16.36 25.80
C PRO A 618 0.95 15.19 25.57
N TRP A 619 0.94 14.59 24.38
CA TRP A 619 1.82 13.46 24.04
C TRP A 619 3.30 13.86 23.84
N ILE A 620 3.62 15.16 23.88
CA ILE A 620 5.00 15.66 23.96
C ILE A 620 5.70 15.17 25.23
N VAL A 621 4.93 14.94 26.30
CA VAL A 621 5.38 14.42 27.59
C VAL A 621 4.79 13.04 27.90
N TRP A 622 4.68 12.20 26.85
CA TRP A 622 4.13 10.83 26.94
C TRP A 622 4.74 9.99 28.07
N ASP A 623 6.03 10.19 28.33
CA ASP A 623 6.82 9.50 29.35
C ASP A 623 6.40 9.86 30.77
N ILE A 624 5.95 11.11 30.99
CA ILE A 624 5.39 11.56 32.28
C ILE A 624 3.93 11.11 32.41
N LEU A 625 3.13 11.20 31.34
CA LEU A 625 1.76 10.67 31.32
C LEU A 625 1.71 9.18 31.63
N LEU A 626 2.69 8.43 31.12
CA LEU A 626 2.91 7.02 31.43
C LEU A 626 3.08 6.78 32.94
N GLN A 627 3.84 7.63 33.64
CA GLN A 627 4.01 7.50 35.09
C GLN A 627 2.72 7.80 35.86
N ILE A 628 1.92 8.77 35.40
CA ILE A 628 0.61 9.08 35.99
C ILE A 628 -0.28 7.85 35.89
N LYS A 629 -0.41 7.28 34.68
CA LYS A 629 -1.22 6.08 34.47
C LYS A 629 -0.76 4.92 35.32
N ARG A 630 0.55 4.65 35.39
CA ARG A 630 1.11 3.64 36.31
C ARG A 630 0.63 3.88 37.74
N ARG A 631 0.80 5.07 38.29
CA ARG A 631 0.41 5.39 39.67
C ARG A 631 -1.08 5.17 39.91
N ASN A 632 -1.93 5.58 38.99
CA ASN A 632 -3.39 5.48 39.14
C ASN A 632 -3.88 4.03 39.00
N VAL A 633 -3.31 3.27 38.06
CA VAL A 633 -3.62 1.85 37.88
C VAL A 633 -3.15 1.01 39.08
N TYR A 634 -1.91 1.21 39.55
CA TYR A 634 -1.37 0.51 40.72
C TYR A 634 -2.06 0.93 42.02
N GLY A 635 -2.43 2.21 42.16
CA GLY A 635 -3.17 2.71 43.33
C GLY A 635 -4.60 2.16 43.44
N SER A 636 -5.24 1.87 42.30
CA SER A 636 -6.63 1.40 42.24
C SER A 636 -6.81 -0.12 42.39
N HIS A 637 -5.72 -0.90 42.56
CA HIS A 637 -5.75 -2.38 42.58
C HIS A 637 -6.48 -3.02 41.38
N ARG A 638 -6.64 -2.29 40.25
CA ARG A 638 -7.19 -2.87 39.02
C ARG A 638 -6.18 -3.90 38.51
N ALA A 639 -6.57 -5.17 38.50
CA ALA A 639 -5.68 -6.26 38.14
C ALA A 639 -5.08 -6.03 36.73
N THR A 640 -3.76 -6.18 36.61
CA THR A 640 -3.00 -6.11 35.36
C THR A 640 -3.40 -7.18 34.33
N SER A 641 -4.26 -8.13 34.71
CA SER A 641 -4.71 -9.26 33.91
C SER A 641 -5.62 -8.89 32.73
N GLY A 642 -6.28 -7.72 32.73
CA GLY A 642 -7.12 -7.25 31.62
C GLY A 642 -6.39 -6.42 30.56
N MET A 643 -5.11 -6.10 30.77
CA MET A 643 -4.35 -5.13 29.95
C MET A 643 -3.77 -5.72 28.64
N ARG A 644 -4.06 -6.99 28.33
CA ARG A 644 -3.48 -7.73 27.18
C ARG A 644 -4.51 -8.23 26.17
N THR A 645 -5.79 -7.96 26.40
CA THR A 645 -6.87 -8.39 25.51
C THR A 645 -7.29 -7.25 24.62
N ASP A 646 -7.40 -7.52 23.32
CA ASP A 646 -7.82 -6.52 22.35
C ASP A 646 -9.28 -6.07 22.61
N PRO A 647 -9.59 -4.76 22.58
CA PRO A 647 -10.90 -4.24 22.95
C PRO A 647 -11.98 -4.60 21.92
N LEU A 648 -11.64 -4.62 20.63
CA LEU A 648 -12.61 -4.84 19.56
C LEU A 648 -13.25 -6.24 19.61
N PRO A 649 -12.50 -7.36 19.78
CA PRO A 649 -13.11 -8.67 20.01
C PRO A 649 -14.01 -8.75 21.25
N GLN A 650 -13.70 -8.01 22.33
CA GLN A 650 -14.54 -7.99 23.54
C GLN A 650 -15.85 -7.26 23.31
N GLU A 651 -15.80 -6.13 22.61
CA GLU A 651 -16.98 -5.38 22.21
C GLU A 651 -17.85 -6.19 21.24
N LEU A 652 -17.23 -6.90 20.30
CA LEU A 652 -17.94 -7.81 19.39
C LEU A 652 -18.63 -8.93 20.16
N ALA A 653 -17.96 -9.52 21.14
CA ALA A 653 -18.53 -10.52 22.02
C ALA A 653 -19.77 -10.00 22.78
N ALA A 654 -19.71 -8.77 23.32
CA ALA A 654 -20.84 -8.15 23.99
C ALA A 654 -22.00 -7.82 23.03
N ALA A 655 -21.69 -7.33 21.82
CA ALA A 655 -22.69 -7.05 20.79
C ALA A 655 -23.42 -8.31 20.32
N VAL A 656 -22.69 -9.43 20.18
CA VAL A 656 -23.29 -10.74 19.87
C VAL A 656 -24.27 -11.17 20.97
N ASP A 657 -23.91 -10.99 22.25
CA ASP A 657 -24.82 -11.31 23.35
C ASP A 657 -26.09 -10.48 23.31
N ALA A 658 -25.95 -9.16 23.16
CA ALA A 658 -27.08 -8.23 23.08
C ALA A 658 -28.00 -8.59 21.91
N HIS A 659 -27.44 -8.81 20.73
CA HIS A 659 -28.20 -9.19 19.53
C HIS A 659 -28.94 -10.52 19.70
N CYS A 660 -28.32 -11.53 20.31
CA CYS A 660 -28.98 -12.82 20.56
C CYS A 660 -30.14 -12.70 21.56
N VAL A 661 -30.04 -11.79 22.54
CA VAL A 661 -31.13 -11.50 23.49
C VAL A 661 -32.28 -10.77 22.79
N GLU A 662 -31.96 -9.71 22.03
CA GLU A 662 -32.94 -8.92 21.28
C GLU A 662 -33.66 -9.75 20.21
N SER A 663 -32.92 -10.63 19.53
CA SER A 663 -33.42 -11.49 18.45
C SER A 663 -33.77 -12.92 18.90
N SER A 664 -34.11 -13.09 20.17
CA SER A 664 -34.36 -14.42 20.77
C SER A 664 -35.40 -15.28 20.03
N ALA A 665 -36.44 -14.67 19.47
CA ALA A 665 -37.45 -15.38 18.67
C ALA A 665 -36.87 -15.95 17.35
N LEU A 666 -36.06 -15.16 16.65
CA LEU A 666 -35.36 -15.59 15.42
C LEU A 666 -34.31 -16.66 15.72
N MET A 667 -33.65 -16.55 16.88
CA MET A 667 -32.71 -17.56 17.34
C MET A 667 -33.41 -18.90 17.63
N ALA A 668 -34.60 -18.87 18.24
CA ALA A 668 -35.40 -20.07 18.47
C ALA A 668 -35.85 -20.72 17.16
N GLU A 669 -36.27 -19.93 16.17
CA GLU A 669 -36.60 -20.41 14.82
C GLU A 669 -35.38 -21.07 14.14
N TYR A 670 -34.21 -20.44 14.21
CA TYR A 670 -32.96 -21.00 13.70
C TYR A 670 -32.61 -22.35 14.33
N ARG A 671 -32.76 -22.48 15.67
CA ARG A 671 -32.54 -23.75 16.38
C ARG A 671 -33.50 -24.82 15.91
N ALA A 672 -34.80 -24.49 15.80
CA ALA A 672 -35.79 -25.44 15.32
C ALA A 672 -35.45 -25.95 13.91
N GLN A 673 -35.05 -25.06 13.01
CA GLN A 673 -34.75 -25.40 11.61
C GLN A 673 -33.49 -26.25 11.43
N LEU A 674 -32.38 -25.93 12.09
CA LEU A 674 -31.08 -26.58 11.83
C LEU A 674 -30.66 -27.61 12.88
N MET A 675 -31.33 -27.65 14.04
CA MET A 675 -31.00 -28.57 15.13
C MET A 675 -32.12 -29.55 15.46
N GLU A 676 -33.38 -29.29 15.12
CA GLU A 676 -34.54 -30.11 15.54
C GLU A 676 -35.32 -30.73 14.38
N ASP A 677 -35.41 -30.06 13.22
CA ASP A 677 -36.15 -30.56 12.04
C ASP A 677 -35.56 -31.89 11.50
N PRO A 678 -36.35 -32.98 11.45
CA PRO A 678 -35.89 -34.27 10.94
C PRO A 678 -35.35 -34.26 9.49
N ALA A 679 -35.74 -33.28 8.67
CA ALA A 679 -35.34 -33.18 7.26
C ALA A 679 -34.02 -32.41 7.03
N THR A 680 -33.68 -31.47 7.92
CA THR A 680 -32.54 -30.54 7.77
C THR A 680 -31.58 -30.53 8.95
N ALA A 681 -31.92 -31.18 10.07
CA ALA A 681 -31.10 -31.16 11.27
C ALA A 681 -29.76 -31.90 11.08
N LEU A 682 -28.68 -31.18 11.35
CA LEU A 682 -27.34 -31.76 11.39
C LEU A 682 -27.07 -32.27 12.81
N VAL A 683 -27.02 -33.59 12.98
CA VAL A 683 -26.75 -34.24 14.28
C VAL A 683 -25.41 -33.77 14.88
N SER A 684 -24.43 -33.50 14.01
CA SER A 684 -23.12 -32.93 14.34
C SER A 684 -23.25 -31.57 15.03
N LEU A 685 -24.03 -30.63 14.48
CA LEU A 685 -24.26 -29.30 15.07
C LEU A 685 -24.83 -29.39 16.48
N ARG A 686 -25.85 -30.24 16.70
CA ARG A 686 -26.49 -30.40 18.01
C ARG A 686 -25.49 -30.87 19.07
N ARG A 687 -24.60 -31.81 18.72
CA ARG A 687 -23.57 -32.32 19.62
C ARG A 687 -22.52 -31.25 19.94
N TYR A 688 -22.07 -30.49 18.94
CA TYR A 688 -21.12 -29.40 19.14
C TYR A 688 -21.72 -28.29 20.03
N CYS A 689 -22.96 -27.86 19.81
CA CYS A 689 -23.62 -26.85 20.64
C CYS A 689 -23.88 -27.32 22.09
N ALA A 690 -24.05 -28.62 22.32
CA ALA A 690 -24.14 -29.18 23.68
C ALA A 690 -22.79 -29.15 24.43
N ARG A 691 -21.68 -29.31 23.70
CA ARG A 691 -20.32 -29.32 24.25
C ARG A 691 -19.74 -27.92 24.48
N TYR A 692 -19.98 -27.02 23.53
CA TYR A 692 -19.41 -25.67 23.49
C TYR A 692 -20.50 -24.63 23.74
N ARG A 693 -20.44 -23.99 24.91
CA ARG A 693 -21.36 -22.92 25.28
C ARG A 693 -21.12 -21.70 24.37
N CYS A 694 -22.18 -20.98 24.01
CA CYS A 694 -22.17 -19.83 23.09
C CYS A 694 -21.89 -20.15 21.61
N LEU A 695 -21.70 -21.43 21.23
CA LEU A 695 -21.51 -21.79 19.82
C LEU A 695 -22.79 -21.58 18.99
N ASP A 696 -23.94 -21.86 19.58
CA ASP A 696 -25.27 -21.61 19.02
C ASP A 696 -25.52 -20.12 18.75
N GLN A 697 -25.04 -19.23 19.62
CA GLN A 697 -25.07 -17.78 19.41
C GLN A 697 -24.25 -17.37 18.19
N LEU A 698 -23.01 -17.86 18.07
CA LEU A 698 -22.14 -17.56 16.93
C LEU A 698 -22.72 -18.05 15.61
N LEU A 699 -23.22 -19.29 15.57
CA LEU A 699 -23.84 -19.88 14.40
C LEU A 699 -25.10 -19.11 13.97
N PHE A 700 -25.92 -18.68 14.93
CA PHE A 700 -27.07 -17.81 14.68
C PHE A 700 -26.64 -16.46 14.10
N THR A 701 -25.65 -15.79 14.69
CA THR A 701 -25.14 -14.50 14.20
C THR A 701 -24.64 -14.60 12.76
N VAL A 702 -23.82 -15.61 12.45
CA VAL A 702 -23.28 -15.84 11.10
C VAL A 702 -24.40 -16.15 10.10
N HIS A 703 -25.41 -16.93 10.51
CA HIS A 703 -26.58 -17.20 9.68
C HIS A 703 -27.40 -15.93 9.42
N HIS A 704 -27.69 -15.16 10.46
CA HIS A 704 -28.47 -13.93 10.35
C HIS A 704 -27.78 -12.92 9.44
N TRP A 705 -26.48 -12.70 9.63
CA TRP A 705 -25.64 -11.89 8.75
C TRP A 705 -25.75 -12.31 7.27
N ALA A 706 -25.52 -13.59 6.97
CA ALA A 706 -25.58 -14.11 5.61
C ALA A 706 -26.99 -14.04 5.00
N LYS A 707 -28.04 -14.23 5.81
CA LYS A 707 -29.44 -14.13 5.39
C LYS A 707 -29.80 -12.68 5.03
N THR A 708 -29.44 -11.72 5.88
CA THR A 708 -29.76 -10.31 5.71
C THR A 708 -29.03 -9.69 4.51
N ASP A 709 -27.80 -10.12 4.23
CA ASP A 709 -27.08 -9.72 3.00
C ASP A 709 -27.58 -10.45 1.73
N GLY A 710 -28.63 -11.28 1.83
CA GLY A 710 -29.25 -11.97 0.70
C GLY A 710 -28.41 -13.09 0.09
N LEU A 711 -27.42 -13.62 0.81
CA LEU A 711 -26.48 -14.60 0.28
C LEU A 711 -27.17 -15.88 -0.20
N PHE A 712 -28.16 -16.36 0.56
CA PHE A 712 -28.88 -17.60 0.25
C PHE A 712 -29.83 -17.46 -0.94
N GLU A 713 -30.25 -16.23 -1.27
CA GLU A 713 -31.10 -15.93 -2.42
C GLU A 713 -30.27 -15.72 -3.70
N GLN A 714 -29.08 -15.14 -3.53
CA GLN A 714 -28.20 -14.76 -4.64
C GLN A 714 -27.19 -15.85 -5.03
N SER A 715 -27.09 -16.92 -4.23
CA SER A 715 -26.13 -18.01 -4.45
C SER A 715 -26.74 -19.38 -4.17
N PRO A 716 -26.15 -20.47 -4.72
CA PRO A 716 -26.53 -21.83 -4.36
C PRO A 716 -26.03 -22.23 -2.95
N PHE A 717 -25.42 -21.31 -2.21
CA PHE A 717 -25.05 -21.52 -0.81
C PHE A 717 -26.30 -21.67 0.05
N ARG A 718 -26.24 -22.49 1.09
CA ARG A 718 -27.38 -22.82 1.95
C ARG A 718 -26.98 -22.67 3.42
N PRO A 719 -27.93 -22.49 4.34
CA PRO A 719 -27.64 -22.34 5.78
C PRO A 719 -26.76 -23.46 6.36
N GLU A 720 -27.00 -24.71 5.94
CA GLU A 720 -26.28 -25.90 6.38
C GLU A 720 -24.80 -25.83 5.97
N HIS A 721 -24.54 -25.36 4.75
CA HIS A 721 -23.18 -25.22 4.22
C HIS A 721 -22.37 -24.20 5.02
N LEU A 722 -22.99 -23.11 5.43
CA LEU A 722 -22.34 -22.07 6.24
C LEU A 722 -22.00 -22.60 7.63
N ALA A 723 -22.92 -23.34 8.25
CA ALA A 723 -22.73 -23.92 9.56
C ALA A 723 -21.62 -25.00 9.56
N ILE A 724 -21.59 -25.87 8.54
CA ILE A 724 -20.51 -26.87 8.37
C ILE A 724 -19.16 -26.16 8.18
N LEU A 725 -19.10 -25.14 7.34
CA LEU A 725 -17.88 -24.37 7.11
C LEU A 725 -17.36 -23.70 8.38
N PHE A 726 -18.27 -23.15 9.20
CA PHE A 726 -17.94 -22.54 10.49
C PHE A 726 -17.35 -23.57 11.47
N LEU A 727 -17.95 -24.76 11.57
CA LEU A 727 -17.43 -25.85 12.40
C LEU A 727 -16.06 -26.34 11.90
N GLN A 728 -15.91 -26.57 10.60
CA GLN A 728 -14.64 -26.98 9.99
C GLN A 728 -13.53 -25.94 10.26
N PHE A 729 -13.86 -24.66 10.20
CA PHE A 729 -12.93 -23.59 10.55
C PHE A 729 -12.55 -23.63 12.03
N GLY A 730 -13.54 -23.74 12.94
CA GLY A 730 -13.28 -23.83 14.39
C GLY A 730 -12.43 -25.03 14.80
N LEU A 731 -12.55 -26.15 14.07
CA LEU A 731 -11.75 -27.38 14.26
C LEU A 731 -10.38 -27.34 13.57
N GLY A 732 -10.05 -26.26 12.85
CA GLY A 732 -8.80 -26.16 12.08
C GLY A 732 -8.73 -27.10 10.88
N LEU A 733 -9.87 -27.58 10.36
CA LEU A 733 -9.97 -28.42 9.17
C LEU A 733 -9.94 -27.60 7.86
N CYS A 734 -10.17 -26.29 7.96
CA CYS A 734 -10.00 -25.37 6.84
C CYS A 734 -8.50 -25.07 6.65
N GLU A 735 -8.02 -25.11 5.41
CA GLU A 735 -6.68 -24.63 5.10
C GLU A 735 -6.61 -23.10 5.29
N THR A 736 -6.07 -22.64 6.43
CA THR A 736 -5.76 -21.23 6.67
C THR A 736 -4.37 -20.87 6.13
N ASP A 737 -4.13 -19.59 5.82
CA ASP A 737 -2.79 -19.11 5.45
C ASP A 737 -1.95 -18.91 6.70
N VAL A 738 -1.11 -19.90 7.01
CA VAL A 738 0.00 -19.69 7.94
C VAL A 738 1.15 -19.13 7.11
N GLY A 739 1.45 -17.84 7.30
CA GLY A 739 2.59 -17.18 6.69
C GLY A 739 3.91 -17.92 6.97
N ASN A 740 4.83 -17.82 6.03
CA ASN A 740 6.18 -18.39 6.09
C ASN A 740 6.86 -18.16 7.46
N GLY A 741 7.07 -19.23 8.23
CA GLY A 741 8.17 -19.32 9.20
C GLY A 741 7.84 -19.16 10.70
N ALA A 742 6.62 -18.83 11.12
CA ALA A 742 6.25 -18.88 12.54
C ALA A 742 5.59 -20.24 12.86
N PRO A 743 5.92 -20.91 13.98
CA PRO A 743 5.17 -22.07 14.43
C PRO A 743 3.70 -21.66 14.55
N ALA A 744 2.83 -22.31 13.78
CA ALA A 744 1.42 -22.01 13.72
C ALA A 744 0.82 -22.06 15.13
N SER A 745 0.46 -20.89 15.68
CA SER A 745 -0.59 -20.85 16.69
C SER A 745 -1.89 -21.15 15.94
N ARG A 746 -2.15 -22.44 15.69
CA ARG A 746 -3.44 -22.88 15.18
C ARG A 746 -4.45 -22.57 16.27
N SER A 747 -5.18 -21.48 16.14
CA SER A 747 -6.30 -21.15 17.02
C SER A 747 -7.44 -22.15 16.75
N HIS A 748 -7.32 -23.37 17.26
CA HIS A 748 -8.44 -24.30 17.32
C HIS A 748 -9.37 -23.77 18.40
N TYR A 749 -10.45 -23.11 17.98
CA TYR A 749 -11.50 -22.68 18.91
C TYR A 749 -12.30 -23.88 19.42
N LEU A 750 -12.38 -24.93 18.60
CA LEU A 750 -12.98 -26.22 18.91
C LEU A 750 -11.85 -27.24 19.00
N ILE A 751 -11.41 -27.55 20.22
CA ILE A 751 -10.20 -28.35 20.50
C ILE A 751 -10.46 -29.85 20.26
N GLU A 752 -11.66 -30.32 20.56
CA GLU A 752 -12.03 -31.74 20.53
C GLU A 752 -12.96 -32.05 19.34
N GLN A 753 -12.63 -33.09 18.56
CA GLN A 753 -13.57 -33.71 17.62
C GLN A 753 -14.54 -34.60 18.39
N VAL A 754 -15.83 -34.56 18.03
CA VAL A 754 -16.88 -35.19 18.83
C VAL A 754 -16.84 -36.72 18.79
N ASP A 755 -16.21 -37.33 17.77
CA ASP A 755 -15.99 -38.79 17.68
C ASP A 755 -14.93 -39.32 18.69
N GLU A 756 -14.07 -38.45 19.24
CA GLU A 756 -13.09 -38.80 20.28
C GLU A 756 -13.70 -38.69 21.70
N MET A 757 -14.99 -38.34 21.82
CA MET A 757 -15.64 -38.03 23.09
C MET A 757 -16.45 -39.21 23.67
N PRO A 758 -16.29 -39.56 24.96
CA PRO A 758 -17.12 -40.55 25.61
C PRO A 758 -18.58 -40.07 25.75
N ASP A 759 -19.53 -40.96 25.45
CA ASP A 759 -20.97 -40.71 25.66
C ASP A 759 -21.24 -40.46 27.16
N ALA A 760 -21.58 -39.20 27.46
CA ALA A 760 -22.00 -38.64 28.76
C ALA A 760 -20.89 -38.22 29.76
N ALA A 761 -21.00 -36.94 30.19
CA ALA A 761 -20.39 -36.30 31.37
C ALA A 761 -19.08 -35.47 31.23
N ALA A 762 -18.74 -34.91 30.06
CA ALA A 762 -17.71 -33.86 29.99
C ALA A 762 -18.28 -32.47 30.34
N THR A 763 -17.60 -31.71 31.20
CA THR A 763 -17.95 -30.31 31.52
C THR A 763 -17.91 -29.42 30.27
N PRO A 764 -18.97 -28.66 29.95
CA PRO A 764 -19.02 -27.80 28.76
C PRO A 764 -17.83 -26.83 28.69
N ILE A 765 -17.24 -26.67 27.50
CA ILE A 765 -16.21 -25.64 27.25
C ILE A 765 -16.95 -24.33 26.98
N ASP A 766 -16.58 -23.28 27.70
CA ASP A 766 -17.19 -21.96 27.53
C ASP A 766 -16.41 -21.13 26.50
N LEU A 767 -17.08 -20.75 25.40
CA LEU A 767 -16.49 -19.89 24.37
C LEU A 767 -16.68 -18.39 24.67
N SER A 768 -17.29 -18.01 25.80
CA SER A 768 -17.62 -16.61 26.13
C SER A 768 -16.45 -15.63 25.97
N LEU A 769 -15.24 -16.03 26.35
CA LEU A 769 -14.02 -15.20 26.23
C LEU A 769 -13.42 -15.18 24.82
N SER A 770 -13.66 -16.21 24.01
CA SER A 770 -13.04 -16.36 22.68
C SER A 770 -14.00 -16.09 21.52
N LYS A 771 -15.31 -15.94 21.77
CA LYS A 771 -16.34 -15.83 20.72
C LYS A 771 -16.13 -14.67 19.77
N GLY A 772 -15.69 -13.51 20.28
CA GLY A 772 -15.38 -12.34 19.46
C GLY A 772 -14.21 -12.59 18.51
N ASN A 773 -13.12 -13.16 19.03
CA ASN A 773 -11.97 -13.56 18.22
C ASN A 773 -12.36 -14.62 17.18
N PHE A 774 -13.14 -15.62 17.59
CA PHE A 774 -13.60 -16.70 16.71
C PHE A 774 -14.40 -16.17 15.53
N LEU A 775 -15.36 -15.27 15.79
CA LEU A 775 -16.16 -14.65 14.74
C LEU A 775 -15.31 -13.77 13.81
N LEU A 776 -14.44 -12.94 14.37
CA LEU A 776 -13.58 -12.04 13.58
C LEU A 776 -12.62 -12.82 12.69
N ASP A 777 -11.97 -13.86 13.22
CA ASP A 777 -11.04 -14.71 12.47
C ASP A 777 -11.76 -15.54 11.40
N PHE A 778 -13.00 -15.98 11.66
CA PHE A 778 -13.82 -16.64 10.64
C PHE A 778 -14.17 -15.70 9.48
N ILE A 779 -14.61 -14.47 9.76
CA ILE A 779 -14.91 -13.48 8.71
C ILE A 779 -13.64 -13.14 7.93
N LYS A 780 -12.50 -12.98 8.61
CA LYS A 780 -11.19 -12.77 7.98
C LYS A 780 -10.79 -13.94 7.08
N TYR A 781 -11.02 -15.18 7.51
CA TYR A 781 -10.78 -16.37 6.68
C TYR A 781 -11.64 -16.35 5.42
N LEU A 782 -12.92 -16.05 5.53
CA LEU A 782 -13.82 -15.94 4.38
C LEU A 782 -13.43 -14.78 3.44
N ALA A 783 -12.89 -13.70 3.98
CA ALA A 783 -12.37 -12.56 3.23
C ALA A 783 -11.07 -12.86 2.46
N SER A 784 -10.40 -13.97 2.77
CA SER A 784 -9.08 -14.30 2.22
C SER A 784 -9.09 -14.62 0.72
N GLN A 785 -7.99 -14.31 0.06
CA GLN A 785 -7.71 -14.61 -1.34
C GLN A 785 -7.64 -16.12 -1.53
N LYS A 786 -7.14 -16.86 -0.54
CA LYS A 786 -7.14 -18.32 -0.56
C LYS A 786 -8.55 -18.89 -0.63
N PHE A 787 -9.49 -18.39 0.19
CA PHE A 787 -10.89 -18.77 0.10
C PHE A 787 -11.52 -18.35 -1.24
N PHE A 788 -11.24 -17.13 -1.70
CA PHE A 788 -11.74 -16.61 -2.97
C PHE A 788 -11.26 -17.40 -4.21
N THR A 789 -10.01 -17.88 -4.18
CA THR A 789 -9.34 -18.60 -5.28
C THR A 789 -9.32 -20.11 -5.13
N ALA A 790 -9.91 -20.65 -4.05
CA ALA A 790 -10.03 -22.08 -3.84
C ALA A 790 -10.54 -22.79 -5.09
N ARG A 791 -9.94 -23.92 -5.47
CA ARG A 791 -10.42 -24.69 -6.64
C ARG A 791 -11.75 -25.38 -6.35
N CYS A 792 -11.89 -25.86 -5.12
CA CYS A 792 -13.11 -26.42 -4.58
C CYS A 792 -13.14 -26.23 -3.07
N ILE A 793 -14.35 -26.17 -2.50
CA ILE A 793 -14.56 -26.21 -1.05
C ILE A 793 -15.23 -27.54 -0.72
N GLN A 794 -14.55 -28.33 0.11
CA GLN A 794 -15.06 -29.60 0.59
C GLN A 794 -15.77 -29.39 1.93
N LEU A 795 -17.10 -29.38 1.88
CA LEU A 795 -17.93 -29.31 3.07
C LEU A 795 -18.15 -30.72 3.56
N ARG A 796 -17.32 -31.11 4.53
CA ARG A 796 -17.44 -32.38 5.22
C ARG A 796 -18.08 -32.07 6.56
N GLU A 797 -19.19 -32.72 6.85
CA GLU A 797 -19.66 -32.74 8.23
C GLU A 797 -18.53 -33.28 9.11
N PRO A 798 -18.08 -32.51 10.11
CA PRO A 798 -17.19 -33.08 11.11
C PRO A 798 -17.99 -34.17 11.83
N ASN A 799 -17.44 -35.39 11.88
CA ASN A 799 -17.99 -36.65 12.41
C ASN A 799 -18.60 -37.61 11.37
N LEU A 800 -17.76 -38.44 10.74
CA LEU A 800 -18.19 -39.55 9.87
C LEU A 800 -17.64 -40.88 10.36
N CYS A 801 -18.31 -41.46 11.35
CA CYS A 801 -18.32 -42.91 11.51
C CYS A 801 -19.04 -43.65 10.34
N ASN A 802 -19.45 -42.94 9.28
CA ASN A 802 -20.07 -43.51 8.10
C ASN A 802 -19.23 -43.23 6.82
N PRO A 803 -18.48 -44.22 6.30
CA PRO A 803 -17.63 -44.05 5.12
C PRO A 803 -18.38 -43.72 3.82
N ASN A 804 -19.72 -43.69 3.85
CA ASN A 804 -20.60 -43.41 2.71
C ASN A 804 -21.27 -42.03 2.74
N SER A 805 -21.01 -41.14 3.71
CA SER A 805 -21.59 -39.80 3.61
C SER A 805 -20.89 -39.00 2.51
N ILE A 806 -21.71 -38.50 1.59
CA ILE A 806 -21.26 -37.74 0.44
C ILE A 806 -21.00 -36.32 0.95
N GLY A 807 -19.77 -36.02 1.36
CA GLY A 807 -19.35 -34.65 1.63
C GLY A 807 -19.63 -33.78 0.41
N MET A 808 -20.28 -32.64 0.60
CA MET A 808 -20.66 -31.79 -0.52
C MET A 808 -19.44 -31.05 -1.06
N LEU A 809 -19.21 -31.19 -2.36
CA LEU A 809 -18.12 -30.52 -3.07
C LEU A 809 -18.67 -29.30 -3.81
N LEU A 810 -18.30 -28.11 -3.36
CA LEU A 810 -18.46 -26.90 -4.15
C LEU A 810 -17.29 -26.80 -5.12
N ASN A 811 -17.54 -26.94 -6.42
CA ASN A 811 -16.51 -26.98 -7.46
C ASN A 811 -16.58 -25.79 -8.45
N ARG A 812 -17.54 -24.89 -8.28
CA ARG A 812 -17.69 -23.70 -9.15
C ARG A 812 -17.57 -22.41 -8.34
N PRO A 813 -16.66 -21.48 -8.71
CA PRO A 813 -16.40 -20.28 -7.90
C PRO A 813 -17.59 -19.38 -7.60
N HIS A 814 -18.60 -19.32 -8.48
CA HIS A 814 -19.80 -18.52 -8.22
C HIS A 814 -20.61 -19.01 -6.99
N GLN A 815 -20.33 -20.22 -6.48
CA GLN A 815 -21.01 -20.79 -5.33
C GLN A 815 -20.56 -20.15 -4.00
N TRP A 816 -19.31 -19.67 -3.89
CA TRP A 816 -18.76 -19.09 -2.64
C TRP A 816 -18.14 -17.70 -2.80
N ARG A 817 -17.82 -17.25 -4.02
CA ARG A 817 -17.29 -15.89 -4.24
C ARG A 817 -18.19 -14.76 -3.72
N PRO A 818 -19.54 -14.86 -3.78
CA PRO A 818 -20.40 -13.88 -3.12
C PRO A 818 -20.15 -13.80 -1.61
N LEU A 819 -20.03 -14.94 -0.92
CA LEU A 819 -19.71 -15.00 0.51
C LEU A 819 -18.36 -14.34 0.80
N ALA A 820 -17.34 -14.61 -0.02
CA ALA A 820 -16.02 -13.98 0.12
C ALA A 820 -16.08 -12.45 -0.03
N ALA A 821 -16.89 -11.95 -0.97
CA ALA A 821 -17.03 -10.52 -1.21
C ALA A 821 -17.75 -9.81 -0.05
N VAL A 822 -18.81 -10.42 0.49
CA VAL A 822 -19.51 -9.91 1.69
C VAL A 822 -18.57 -9.94 2.89
N ALA A 823 -17.88 -11.05 3.14
CA ALA A 823 -16.91 -11.17 4.22
C ALA A 823 -15.78 -10.13 4.16
N PHE A 824 -15.24 -9.88 2.96
CA PHE A 824 -14.21 -8.84 2.76
C PHE A 824 -14.72 -7.46 3.16
N LYS A 825 -15.94 -7.08 2.75
CA LYS A 825 -16.56 -5.82 3.15
C LYS A 825 -16.75 -5.76 4.67
N THR A 826 -17.34 -6.81 5.25
CA THR A 826 -17.65 -6.87 6.68
C THR A 826 -16.38 -6.77 7.53
N TYR A 827 -15.32 -7.51 7.19
CA TYR A 827 -14.05 -7.46 7.92
C TYR A 827 -13.43 -6.06 7.91
N HIS A 828 -13.28 -5.45 6.74
CA HIS A 828 -12.68 -4.12 6.62
C HIS A 828 -13.56 -3.02 7.23
N HIS A 829 -14.89 -3.15 7.14
CA HIS A 829 -15.80 -2.22 7.81
C HIS A 829 -15.64 -2.26 9.33
N ILE A 830 -15.65 -3.46 9.93
CA ILE A 830 -15.45 -3.63 11.38
C ILE A 830 -14.09 -3.05 11.79
N ALA A 831 -13.02 -3.34 11.04
CA ALA A 831 -11.69 -2.85 11.36
C ALA A 831 -11.57 -1.32 11.30
N LEU A 832 -12.13 -0.70 10.27
CA LEU A 832 -12.02 0.76 10.05
C LEU A 832 -12.92 1.56 10.99
N THR A 833 -14.17 1.11 11.17
CA THR A 833 -15.17 1.86 11.93
C THR A 833 -15.18 1.49 13.41
N GLY A 834 -14.74 0.28 13.78
CA GLY A 834 -14.96 -0.29 15.10
C GLY A 834 -16.43 -0.64 15.38
N ARG A 835 -17.32 -0.54 14.37
CA ARG A 835 -18.76 -0.80 14.50
C ARG A 835 -19.14 -2.13 13.86
N PHE A 836 -20.20 -2.74 14.39
CA PHE A 836 -20.70 -4.05 13.95
C PHE A 836 -21.95 -3.97 13.07
N THR A 837 -22.27 -2.79 12.53
CA THR A 837 -23.42 -2.57 11.63
C THR A 837 -23.35 -3.44 10.38
N ALA A 838 -22.15 -3.71 9.85
CA ALA A 838 -21.95 -4.61 8.70
C ALA A 838 -22.22 -6.10 9.01
N LEU A 839 -22.41 -6.46 10.28
CA LEU A 839 -22.88 -7.79 10.72
C LEU A 839 -24.38 -7.81 11.03
N HIS A 840 -25.06 -6.66 10.96
CA HIS A 840 -26.47 -6.51 11.33
C HIS A 840 -26.76 -6.89 12.80
N ILE A 841 -25.80 -6.63 13.71
CA ILE A 841 -25.92 -6.91 15.16
C ILE A 841 -25.90 -5.67 16.07
N SER A 842 -25.79 -4.47 15.49
CA SER A 842 -25.85 -3.19 16.24
C SER A 842 -27.30 -2.85 16.64
N SER A 843 -27.47 -2.12 17.75
CA SER A 843 -28.78 -1.67 18.24
C SER A 843 -29.46 -0.69 17.26
N ALA A 844 -30.79 -0.58 17.32
CA ALA A 844 -31.59 0.24 16.41
C ALA A 844 -31.26 1.75 16.42
N GLU A 845 -30.54 2.24 17.44
CA GLU A 845 -30.10 3.64 17.51
C GLU A 845 -28.84 3.92 16.67
N GLU A 846 -28.09 2.88 16.28
CA GLU A 846 -26.93 2.95 15.37
C GLU A 846 -27.29 2.63 13.91
N LEU A 847 -28.59 2.52 13.60
CA LEU A 847 -29.04 2.20 12.25
C LEU A 847 -28.56 3.25 11.25
N PRO A 848 -28.10 2.83 10.07
CA PRO A 848 -27.52 3.73 9.11
C PRO A 848 -28.52 4.77 8.57
N THR A 849 -28.03 5.96 8.20
CA THR A 849 -28.84 6.90 7.41
C THR A 849 -29.14 6.29 6.03
N PRO A 850 -30.17 6.74 5.28
CA PRO A 850 -30.56 6.13 3.99
C PRO A 850 -29.45 6.07 2.92
N ILE A 851 -28.32 6.75 3.13
CA ILE A 851 -27.14 6.76 2.27
C ILE A 851 -26.33 5.46 2.38
N ASP A 852 -26.42 4.75 3.50
CA ASP A 852 -25.70 3.50 3.76
C ASP A 852 -26.41 2.25 3.17
N ALA A 853 -27.64 2.43 2.68
CA ALA A 853 -28.49 1.40 2.08
C ALA A 853 -28.32 1.30 0.55
N ILE A 854 -27.16 1.67 -0.01
CA ILE A 854 -26.89 1.48 -1.44
C ILE A 854 -26.67 -0.03 -1.70
N PRO A 855 -27.54 -0.70 -2.48
CA PRO A 855 -27.33 -2.09 -2.87
C PRO A 855 -26.02 -2.18 -3.65
N TRP A 856 -25.06 -2.94 -3.13
CA TRP A 856 -23.71 -2.97 -3.71
C TRP A 856 -23.70 -3.79 -5.00
N ASP A 857 -23.18 -3.18 -6.07
CA ASP A 857 -23.17 -3.74 -7.41
C ASP A 857 -22.14 -4.88 -7.53
N TYR A 858 -22.63 -6.10 -7.74
CA TYR A 858 -21.79 -7.27 -8.04
C TYR A 858 -21.30 -7.30 -9.49
N GLY A 859 -21.58 -6.28 -10.30
CA GLY A 859 -20.99 -6.15 -11.62
C GLY A 859 -21.32 -4.82 -12.30
N GLU A 860 -20.40 -3.87 -12.23
CA GLU A 860 -20.42 -2.70 -13.09
C GLU A 860 -20.47 -3.13 -14.57
N THR A 861 -21.21 -2.41 -15.42
CA THR A 861 -21.09 -2.55 -16.88
C THR A 861 -19.63 -2.44 -17.30
N PHE A 862 -19.13 -3.48 -17.99
CA PHE A 862 -17.73 -3.60 -18.44
C PHE A 862 -17.30 -2.47 -19.40
N GLU A 863 -18.25 -1.77 -20.03
CA GLU A 863 -17.99 -0.68 -20.97
C GLU A 863 -19.11 0.38 -20.91
N PRO A 864 -18.80 1.68 -20.73
CA PRO A 864 -19.79 2.74 -20.89
C PRO A 864 -20.20 2.87 -22.36
N ILE A 865 -21.49 3.06 -22.62
CA ILE A 865 -22.05 3.19 -23.96
C ILE A 865 -22.11 4.68 -24.30
N THR A 866 -21.64 5.04 -25.50
CA THR A 866 -21.71 6.42 -26.00
C THR A 866 -23.00 6.60 -26.78
N VAL A 867 -23.79 7.61 -26.41
CA VAL A 867 -25.04 7.99 -27.09
C VAL A 867 -25.04 9.50 -27.29
N GLU A 868 -25.62 10.00 -28.39
CA GLU A 868 -25.81 11.43 -28.58
C GLU A 868 -27.15 11.85 -27.98
N LEU A 869 -27.12 12.78 -27.03
CA LEU A 869 -28.32 13.27 -26.34
C LEU A 869 -28.34 14.81 -26.32
N PRO A 870 -29.49 15.44 -26.65
CA PRO A 870 -29.63 16.90 -26.71
C PRO A 870 -29.26 17.56 -25.38
N ASN A 871 -28.60 18.72 -25.41
CA ASN A 871 -28.23 19.46 -24.20
C ASN A 871 -29.44 20.18 -23.59
N ALA A 872 -29.71 19.93 -22.31
CA ALA A 872 -30.80 20.56 -21.55
C ALA A 872 -30.57 22.06 -21.27
N ALA A 873 -29.35 22.56 -21.47
CA ALA A 873 -29.01 23.96 -21.28
C ALA A 873 -29.57 24.85 -22.42
N GLY A 874 -30.86 25.15 -22.35
CA GLY A 874 -31.49 26.28 -23.08
C GLY A 874 -31.86 26.05 -24.54
N ALA A 875 -31.76 24.83 -25.07
CA ALA A 875 -32.20 24.53 -26.43
C ALA A 875 -33.70 24.18 -26.47
N MET A 876 -34.50 25.03 -27.12
CA MET A 876 -35.84 24.68 -27.59
C MET A 876 -35.70 23.78 -28.82
N ILE A 877 -36.20 22.55 -28.75
CA ILE A 877 -36.37 21.69 -29.93
C ILE A 877 -37.88 21.48 -30.06
N ASP A 878 -38.47 21.89 -31.19
CA ASP A 878 -39.92 21.81 -31.45
C ASP A 878 -40.82 22.40 -30.35
N ASN A 879 -40.51 23.59 -29.85
CA ASN A 879 -41.30 24.33 -28.84
C ASN A 879 -41.53 23.60 -27.49
N GLN A 880 -40.70 22.61 -27.15
CA GLN A 880 -40.71 21.96 -25.83
C GLN A 880 -39.33 22.06 -25.14
N LEU A 881 -39.34 22.08 -23.81
CA LEU A 881 -38.12 22.09 -22.99
C LEU A 881 -37.37 20.75 -23.16
N ALA A 882 -36.07 20.83 -23.45
CA ALA A 882 -35.20 19.65 -23.50
C ALA A 882 -35.11 18.96 -22.12
N MET A 883 -35.29 17.64 -22.09
CA MET A 883 -35.26 16.83 -20.88
C MET A 883 -33.89 16.86 -20.20
N GLY A 884 -33.88 16.91 -18.86
CA GLY A 884 -32.65 16.90 -18.08
C GLY A 884 -31.98 15.52 -18.05
N ASP A 885 -30.65 15.48 -17.87
CA ASP A 885 -29.90 14.21 -17.77
C ASP A 885 -30.41 13.31 -16.63
N SER A 886 -30.86 13.90 -15.53
CA SER A 886 -31.46 13.15 -14.41
C SER A 886 -32.80 12.51 -14.78
N GLU A 887 -33.58 13.16 -15.65
CA GLU A 887 -34.88 12.67 -16.09
C GLU A 887 -34.71 11.52 -17.09
N ILE A 888 -33.78 11.68 -18.04
CA ILE A 888 -33.39 10.63 -18.98
C ILE A 888 -32.83 9.42 -18.23
N ALA A 889 -31.99 9.63 -17.22
CA ALA A 889 -31.44 8.55 -16.41
C ALA A 889 -32.53 7.74 -15.69
N GLU A 890 -33.53 8.40 -15.08
CA GLU A 890 -34.63 7.73 -14.39
C GLU A 890 -35.52 6.92 -15.35
N ILE A 891 -35.78 7.45 -16.56
CA ILE A 891 -36.55 6.73 -17.59
C ILE A 891 -35.80 5.49 -18.08
N LEU A 892 -34.51 5.65 -18.42
CA LEU A 892 -33.66 4.52 -18.83
C LEU A 892 -33.54 3.47 -17.72
N LYS A 893 -33.48 3.91 -16.46
CA LYS A 893 -33.43 3.05 -15.28
C LYS A 893 -34.71 2.25 -15.14
N ALA A 894 -35.87 2.90 -15.28
CA ALA A 894 -37.18 2.25 -15.24
C ALA A 894 -37.35 1.22 -16.37
N TRP A 895 -36.91 1.55 -17.60
CA TRP A 895 -37.05 0.65 -18.75
C TRP A 895 -36.11 -0.57 -18.68
N SER A 896 -34.87 -0.37 -18.27
CA SER A 896 -33.88 -1.44 -18.23
C SER A 896 -33.93 -2.27 -16.93
N LYS A 897 -34.51 -1.72 -15.86
CA LYS A 897 -34.49 -2.25 -14.49
C LYS A 897 -33.08 -2.43 -13.93
N VAL A 898 -32.15 -1.56 -14.33
CA VAL A 898 -30.81 -1.47 -13.72
C VAL A 898 -30.92 -0.75 -12.38
N ASP A 899 -30.03 -1.06 -11.45
CA ASP A 899 -30.09 -0.54 -10.08
C ASP A 899 -29.64 0.93 -10.04
N GLN A 900 -28.67 1.30 -10.89
CA GLN A 900 -28.20 2.68 -11.06
C GLN A 900 -27.80 2.97 -12.51
N ILE A 901 -27.95 4.23 -12.92
CA ILE A 901 -27.45 4.77 -14.18
C ILE A 901 -26.65 6.05 -13.87
N GLN A 902 -25.47 6.16 -14.49
CA GLN A 902 -24.65 7.36 -14.45
C GLN A 902 -24.43 7.87 -15.88
N MET A 903 -24.80 9.14 -16.11
CA MET A 903 -24.65 9.82 -17.40
C MET A 903 -23.56 10.90 -17.29
N ARG A 904 -22.67 10.99 -18.28
CA ARG A 904 -21.56 11.96 -18.31
C ARG A 904 -21.44 12.60 -19.69
N ARG A 905 -21.67 13.91 -19.79
CA ARG A 905 -21.53 14.67 -21.05
C ARG A 905 -20.07 14.97 -21.36
N MET A 906 -19.71 14.95 -22.64
CA MET A 906 -18.38 15.37 -23.11
C MET A 906 -18.36 16.83 -23.53
N ASN A 907 -17.40 17.59 -23.01
CA ASN A 907 -17.06 18.93 -23.52
C ASN A 907 -16.19 18.78 -24.77
N SER A 908 -16.82 18.50 -25.91
CA SER A 908 -16.20 18.49 -27.24
C SER A 908 -16.72 19.70 -28.02
N SER A 909 -15.90 20.29 -28.90
CA SER A 909 -16.29 21.38 -29.82
C SER A 909 -17.39 20.97 -30.82
N LYS A 910 -17.78 19.69 -30.83
CA LYS A 910 -18.96 19.12 -31.49
C LYS A 910 -19.92 18.56 -30.44
N GLY A 911 -20.33 19.40 -29.49
CA GLY A 911 -21.10 18.98 -28.31
C GLY A 911 -22.36 18.19 -28.69
N GLU A 912 -22.56 17.03 -28.05
CA GLU A 912 -23.82 16.24 -27.96
C GLU A 912 -23.60 14.79 -27.46
N GLN A 913 -22.36 14.32 -27.31
CA GLN A 913 -22.08 12.94 -26.83
C GLN A 913 -22.14 12.79 -25.31
N VAL A 914 -22.87 11.76 -24.86
CA VAL A 914 -23.07 11.36 -23.46
C VAL A 914 -22.63 9.91 -23.26
N PHE A 915 -21.81 9.67 -22.25
CA PHE A 915 -21.50 8.32 -21.79
C PHE A 915 -22.52 7.87 -20.75
N VAL A 916 -23.10 6.69 -20.97
CA VAL A 916 -24.02 6.04 -20.04
C VAL A 916 -23.35 4.78 -19.48
N SER A 917 -23.17 4.74 -18.17
CA SER A 917 -22.73 3.57 -17.40
C SER A 917 -23.83 3.12 -16.45
N ALA A 918 -23.93 1.82 -16.16
CA ALA A 918 -24.98 1.30 -15.30
C ALA A 918 -24.55 0.12 -14.42
N ALA A 919 -25.24 -0.01 -13.30
CA ALA A 919 -25.05 -1.05 -12.29
C ALA A 919 -26.25 -1.99 -12.24
N GLY A 920 -26.02 -3.28 -12.02
CA GLY A 920 -27.10 -4.24 -11.74
C GLY A 920 -27.03 -5.57 -12.49
N LYS A 921 -28.10 -6.36 -12.40
CA LYS A 921 -28.15 -7.74 -12.97
C LYS A 921 -27.75 -7.75 -14.46
N LEU A 922 -27.04 -8.80 -14.89
CA LEU A 922 -26.55 -8.92 -16.28
C LEU A 922 -27.68 -8.74 -17.32
N ALA A 923 -28.85 -9.33 -17.08
CA ALA A 923 -30.02 -9.19 -17.96
C ALA A 923 -30.54 -7.73 -18.03
N ALA A 924 -30.50 -7.00 -16.92
CA ALA A 924 -30.88 -5.58 -16.88
C ALA A 924 -29.88 -4.71 -17.64
N ARG A 925 -28.58 -4.98 -17.48
CA ARG A 925 -27.52 -4.30 -18.24
C ARG A 925 -27.60 -4.59 -19.75
N GLN A 926 -27.94 -5.82 -20.15
CA GLN A 926 -28.17 -6.18 -21.55
C GLN A 926 -29.42 -5.49 -22.14
N ARG A 927 -30.49 -5.31 -21.35
CA ARG A 927 -31.65 -4.47 -21.74
C ARG A 927 -31.22 -3.03 -21.97
N LEU A 928 -30.51 -2.43 -21.02
CA LEU A 928 -30.01 -1.06 -21.17
C LEU A 928 -29.12 -0.94 -22.42
N HIS A 929 -28.26 -1.92 -22.66
CA HIS A 929 -27.39 -1.93 -23.84
C HIS A 929 -28.19 -1.94 -25.15
N ARG A 930 -29.24 -2.76 -25.25
CA ARG A 930 -30.13 -2.78 -26.43
C ARG A 930 -30.87 -1.46 -26.61
N ILE A 931 -31.37 -0.86 -25.52
CA ILE A 931 -32.05 0.45 -25.55
C ILE A 931 -31.12 1.54 -26.08
N LEU A 932 -29.88 1.57 -25.59
CA LEU A 932 -28.90 2.61 -25.95
C LEU A 932 -28.25 2.42 -27.33
N LEU A 933 -28.41 1.24 -27.95
CA LEU A 933 -27.97 0.95 -29.32
C LEU A 933 -29.09 1.10 -30.36
N MET A 934 -30.28 1.53 -29.95
CA MET A 934 -31.36 1.87 -30.90
C MET A 934 -30.96 3.05 -31.78
N ASP A 935 -31.66 3.20 -32.91
CA ASP A 935 -31.55 4.41 -33.72
C ASP A 935 -31.83 5.65 -32.86
N GLN A 936 -30.95 6.65 -32.96
CA GLN A 936 -30.99 7.80 -32.05
C GLN A 936 -32.28 8.62 -32.18
N ALA A 937 -32.82 8.78 -33.40
CA ALA A 937 -34.06 9.51 -33.60
C ALA A 937 -35.24 8.77 -32.92
N GLN A 938 -35.26 7.44 -33.01
CA GLN A 938 -36.25 6.61 -32.34
C GLN A 938 -36.10 6.65 -30.81
N LEU A 939 -34.87 6.56 -30.29
CA LEU A 939 -34.62 6.64 -28.85
C LEU A 939 -35.11 7.97 -28.28
N LEU A 940 -34.84 9.08 -28.96
CA LEU A 940 -35.30 10.41 -28.56
C LEU A 940 -36.83 10.53 -28.62
N GLU A 941 -37.48 9.97 -29.64
CA GLU A 941 -38.93 9.94 -29.74
C GLU A 941 -39.57 9.14 -28.58
N HIS A 942 -38.98 7.98 -28.24
CA HIS A 942 -39.42 7.17 -27.09
C HIS A 942 -39.22 7.91 -25.76
N LEU A 943 -38.08 8.57 -25.56
CA LEU A 943 -37.79 9.36 -24.36
C LEU A 943 -38.79 10.51 -24.20
N ARG A 944 -39.15 11.21 -25.29
CA ARG A 944 -40.13 12.30 -25.30
C ARG A 944 -41.55 11.81 -24.99
N ASN A 945 -41.97 10.71 -25.58
CA ASN A 945 -43.34 10.21 -25.48
C ASN A 945 -43.57 9.34 -24.23
N GLY A 946 -42.53 9.01 -23.46
CA GLY A 946 -42.61 8.10 -22.30
C GLY A 946 -42.95 6.64 -22.66
N ASN A 947 -42.88 6.30 -23.95
CA ASN A 947 -43.28 4.97 -24.45
C ASN A 947 -42.13 3.99 -24.34
N VAL A 948 -42.35 2.86 -23.65
CA VAL A 948 -41.34 1.80 -23.49
C VAL A 948 -40.97 1.18 -24.84
N PRO A 949 -39.71 1.28 -25.31
CA PRO A 949 -39.30 0.75 -26.60
C PRO A 949 -39.34 -0.79 -26.62
N ILE A 950 -39.52 -1.39 -27.79
CA ILE A 950 -39.54 -2.85 -27.96
C ILE A 950 -38.22 -3.48 -27.49
N ALA A 951 -37.10 -2.77 -27.65
CA ALA A 951 -35.78 -3.18 -27.16
C ALA A 951 -35.69 -3.35 -25.63
N ALA A 952 -36.64 -2.77 -24.88
CA ALA A 952 -36.77 -2.93 -23.43
C ALA A 952 -37.62 -4.16 -23.02
N ARG A 953 -38.29 -4.82 -23.98
CA ARG A 953 -39.12 -6.01 -23.74
C ARG A 953 -38.28 -7.28 -23.86
N ASP A 954 -38.51 -8.24 -22.97
CA ASP A 954 -37.79 -9.53 -22.95
C ASP A 954 -38.21 -10.49 -24.08
N GLU A 955 -39.06 -10.07 -25.02
CA GLU A 955 -39.54 -10.87 -26.18
C GLU A 955 -38.46 -11.23 -27.21
N THR A 956 -37.21 -10.77 -27.01
CA THR A 956 -36.06 -11.01 -27.91
C THR A 956 -34.89 -11.72 -27.22
N LEU A 957 -35.10 -12.30 -26.03
CA LEU A 957 -34.11 -13.12 -25.30
C LEU A 957 -34.47 -14.60 -25.33
#